data_AF-A0A315ZSQ4-F1
#
_entry.id   AF-A0A315ZSQ4-F1
#
_cell.length_a   1.000
_cell.length_b   1.000
_cell.length_c   1.000
_cell.angle_alpha   90.00
_cell.angle_beta   90.00
_cell.angle_gamma   90.00
#
_symmetry.space_group_name_H-M   'P 1'
#
loop_
_entity.id
_entity.type
_entity.pdbx_description
1 polymer ?
#
loop_
_entity_poly.entity_id
_entity_poly.type
_entity_poly.pdbx_seq_one_letter_code
_entity_poly.pdbx_strand_id
1 'polypeptide(L)'
;MRLILLFLISTCALFAQAQEIVTYDWPTEEGEALLSDKYAVRIIQGSEVIASQVIMSESKDIEIPNFAAEFRGGRTFNWTEFSSDFSQPVQIEVEKLFGDGSSDIEIVPSPFDIEFERSTDGKTITFELEKADYISINFKSADNQHTSDGVVKHMLMIFGEPLETNVPDKNDASVHVYSEQSSIEEMTQASTIYFPKGYHDLRAQFSSTVGNLAEVMADNKQVYFEGGAYVHGRIYGNKVNNVKIFGRGVLTGRDFKWSKNLANNGGILGVDSFEPLESHIGLGGNNNSIEGIIVCDGASHGVNMGSGKANYYRMKYWAWHPNNDGARPWGEDNTVDHCFFRACDDVFYNKGLTITNNVIWQGFNGSIMCLGWDGGYHTENSTMTNNYIIYPEWRNIGNNNGIVMSQIDFDMNGSNVRIKNLWVDGNIPALVNLHNNSRKIDVGNYELPTDFTNEVGSVDGIFMENIYVSGQQVIFDGNGYQQTPRAMKSLIEGSKLSNGDVYWMKNITFKNVFIDNQCIKEEDKETYFNIDDETTQNIQIFGCDPGFACGLEQVKFYYNVNNSGAQVADVINVNEGDNLQLWLNGDAWNYEWSNGTNMYQTSGFEVLELNNIDLSMAGEYTVQYNSEDECSGEFTFTINVSERITSNDLKTEQGFKLYPNPSDDFIHITTKDGNKGIIHIFDTLGQKVGSFENQSSIPVNQLKPGLYFLCMEGIGCTSFIKR
;
A
#
# COMPACT_ATOMS: atom_id res chain seq x y z
N MET A 1 -63.61 12.16 36.98
CA MET A 1 -62.42 12.94 36.60
C MET A 1 -61.23 11.98 36.59
N ARG A 2 -60.84 11.49 35.41
CA ARG A 2 -59.72 10.54 35.23
C ARG A 2 -58.46 11.34 34.96
N LEU A 3 -57.44 11.17 35.80
CA LEU A 3 -56.09 11.70 35.58
C LEU A 3 -55.35 10.67 34.71
N ILE A 4 -54.94 11.08 33.51
CA ILE A 4 -54.07 10.31 32.62
C ILE A 4 -52.63 10.66 32.99
N LEU A 5 -51.88 9.66 33.45
CA LEU A 5 -50.44 9.74 33.68
C LEU A 5 -49.75 9.31 32.37
N LEU A 6 -49.17 10.27 31.64
CA LEU A 6 -48.32 9.97 30.47
C LEU A 6 -46.92 9.60 31.00
N PHE A 7 -46.51 8.35 30.84
CA PHE A 7 -45.11 7.93 30.94
C PHE A 7 -44.44 8.23 29.58
N LEU A 8 -43.57 9.23 29.53
CA LEU A 8 -42.62 9.38 28.43
C LEU A 8 -41.48 8.38 28.67
N ILE A 9 -41.48 7.28 27.91
CA ILE A 9 -40.31 6.40 27.79
C ILE A 9 -39.43 7.03 26.71
N SER A 10 -38.35 7.69 27.13
CA SER A 10 -37.29 8.14 26.24
C SER A 10 -36.42 6.93 25.88
N THR A 11 -36.72 6.26 24.78
CA THR A 11 -35.82 5.28 24.17
C THR A 11 -34.64 6.04 23.57
N CYS A 12 -33.49 6.03 24.25
CA CYS A 12 -32.20 6.29 23.63
C CYS A 12 -31.93 5.13 22.66
N ALA A 13 -32.34 5.27 21.41
CA ALA A 13 -31.82 4.44 20.34
C ALA A 13 -30.35 4.82 20.16
N LEU A 14 -29.46 3.90 20.50
CA LEU A 14 -28.09 3.91 20.00
C LEU A 14 -28.22 3.77 18.48
N PHE A 15 -28.11 4.89 17.75
CA PHE A 15 -27.96 4.84 16.31
C PHE A 15 -26.55 4.31 16.05
N ALA A 16 -26.45 3.02 15.72
CA ALA A 16 -25.26 2.54 15.03
C ALA A 16 -25.13 3.38 13.75
N GLN A 17 -24.03 4.10 13.60
CA GLN A 17 -23.74 4.84 12.39
C GLN A 17 -23.69 3.82 11.26
N ALA A 18 -24.47 4.03 10.20
CA ALA A 18 -24.43 3.16 9.03
C ALA A 18 -23.03 3.26 8.41
N GLN A 19 -22.43 2.12 8.10
CA GLN A 19 -21.16 2.06 7.38
C GLN A 19 -21.29 2.85 6.07
N GLU A 20 -20.35 3.74 5.82
CA GLU A 20 -20.32 4.50 4.58
C GLU A 20 -19.57 3.72 3.50
N ILE A 21 -20.18 3.62 2.31
CA ILE A 21 -19.61 2.98 1.11
C ILE A 21 -19.86 3.91 -0.08
N VAL A 22 -18.82 4.15 -0.85
CA VAL A 22 -18.84 4.97 -2.06
C VAL A 22 -18.34 4.14 -3.24
N THR A 23 -19.19 3.92 -4.23
CA THR A 23 -18.78 3.42 -5.55
C THR A 23 -18.70 4.59 -6.54
N TYR A 24 -17.98 4.38 -7.64
CA TYR A 24 -17.72 5.42 -8.63
C TYR A 24 -18.36 5.09 -9.97
N ASP A 25 -19.10 6.07 -10.50
CA ASP A 25 -19.61 6.03 -11.87
C ASP A 25 -18.56 6.60 -12.81
N TRP A 26 -18.03 5.75 -13.69
CA TRP A 26 -17.05 6.12 -14.70
C TRP A 26 -17.73 6.51 -16.02
N PRO A 27 -17.12 7.41 -16.80
CA PRO A 27 -17.58 7.76 -18.14
C PRO A 27 -17.23 6.63 -19.13
N THR A 28 -18.24 6.04 -19.78
CA THR A 28 -18.10 4.86 -20.65
C THR A 28 -18.73 5.04 -22.04
N GLU A 29 -18.87 6.26 -22.52
CA GLU A 29 -19.24 6.52 -23.91
C GLU A 29 -18.11 6.08 -24.87
N GLU A 30 -18.41 6.05 -26.17
CA GLU A 30 -17.42 5.66 -27.18
C GLU A 30 -16.20 6.61 -27.14
N GLY A 31 -15.02 6.04 -26.89
CA GLY A 31 -13.77 6.79 -26.75
C GLY A 31 -13.34 7.06 -25.30
N GLU A 32 -14.19 6.82 -24.31
CA GLU A 32 -13.91 7.04 -22.89
C GLU A 32 -13.38 5.76 -22.20
N ALA A 33 -13.69 5.53 -20.91
CA ALA A 33 -13.29 4.31 -20.22
C ALA A 33 -14.02 3.08 -20.78
N LEU A 34 -13.35 1.93 -20.80
CA LEU A 34 -13.95 0.68 -21.26
C LEU A 34 -14.58 -0.06 -20.08
N LEU A 35 -15.89 -0.33 -20.15
CA LEU A 35 -16.54 -1.21 -19.18
C LEU A 35 -16.12 -2.66 -19.46
N SER A 36 -15.78 -3.40 -18.41
CA SER A 36 -15.43 -4.82 -18.51
C SER A 36 -16.64 -5.64 -18.95
N ASP A 37 -16.42 -6.47 -19.98
CA ASP A 37 -17.31 -7.55 -20.37
C ASP A 37 -16.86 -8.90 -19.78
N LYS A 38 -15.86 -8.88 -18.88
CA LYS A 38 -15.25 -10.08 -18.28
C LYS A 38 -15.73 -10.32 -16.85
N TYR A 39 -15.95 -9.27 -16.08
CA TYR A 39 -16.31 -9.39 -14.66
C TYR A 39 -17.41 -8.39 -14.28
N ALA A 40 -18.26 -8.80 -13.34
CA ALA A 40 -19.15 -7.91 -12.61
C ALA A 40 -18.81 -7.97 -11.12
N VAL A 41 -18.88 -6.82 -10.44
CA VAL A 41 -18.63 -6.72 -8.99
C VAL A 41 -19.81 -6.01 -8.33
N ARG A 42 -20.24 -6.55 -7.20
CA ARG A 42 -21.32 -6.01 -6.37
C ARG A 42 -20.86 -5.93 -4.92
N ILE A 43 -21.22 -4.86 -4.25
CA ILE A 43 -21.00 -4.68 -2.82
C ILE A 43 -22.34 -4.94 -2.12
N ILE A 44 -22.35 -5.81 -1.13
CA ILE A 44 -23.56 -6.20 -0.41
C ILE A 44 -23.53 -5.54 0.97
N GLN A 45 -24.54 -4.71 1.26
CA GLN A 45 -24.67 -4.02 2.54
C GLN A 45 -26.03 -4.32 3.17
N GLY A 46 -26.07 -5.27 4.09
CA GLY A 46 -27.32 -5.77 4.66
C GLY A 46 -28.21 -6.40 3.59
N SER A 47 -29.31 -5.75 3.23
CA SER A 47 -30.19 -6.18 2.13
C SER A 47 -29.96 -5.43 0.81
N GLU A 48 -29.07 -4.44 0.80
CA GLU A 48 -28.76 -3.64 -0.39
C GLU A 48 -27.64 -4.28 -1.19
N VAL A 49 -27.77 -4.23 -2.52
CA VAL A 49 -26.75 -4.70 -3.46
C VAL A 49 -26.38 -3.52 -4.36
N ILE A 50 -25.17 -3.01 -4.17
CA ILE A 50 -24.62 -1.86 -4.87
C ILE A 50 -23.72 -2.37 -5.99
N ALA A 51 -24.07 -2.07 -7.24
CA ALA A 51 -23.19 -2.39 -8.35
C ALA A 51 -21.95 -1.47 -8.33
N SER A 52 -20.75 -2.06 -8.46
CA SER A 52 -19.53 -1.30 -8.67
C SER A 52 -19.05 -1.52 -10.10
N GLN A 53 -18.91 -0.43 -10.87
CA GLN A 53 -18.46 -0.53 -12.24
C GLN A 53 -17.06 -1.13 -12.31
N VAL A 54 -16.86 -2.07 -13.23
CA VAL A 54 -15.57 -2.70 -13.50
C VAL A 54 -15.02 -2.11 -14.80
N ILE A 55 -13.88 -1.45 -14.73
CA ILE A 55 -13.20 -0.84 -15.87
C ILE A 55 -12.13 -1.79 -16.40
N MET A 56 -11.90 -1.73 -17.71
CA MET A 56 -11.00 -2.60 -18.44
C MET A 56 -9.93 -1.79 -19.17
N SER A 57 -8.68 -2.24 -19.07
CA SER A 57 -7.59 -1.87 -19.95
C SER A 57 -7.21 -3.06 -20.84
N GLU A 58 -6.87 -2.79 -22.10
CA GLU A 58 -6.55 -3.81 -23.10
C GLU A 58 -5.07 -3.75 -23.50
N SER A 59 -4.43 -4.91 -23.56
CA SER A 59 -3.10 -5.03 -24.15
C SER A 59 -3.16 -4.81 -25.66
N LYS A 60 -2.31 -3.94 -26.18
CA LYS A 60 -2.15 -3.74 -27.63
C LYS A 60 -1.01 -4.63 -28.13
N ASP A 61 -1.35 -5.72 -28.81
CA ASP A 61 -0.37 -6.70 -29.33
C ASP A 61 0.76 -6.08 -30.17
N ILE A 62 0.48 -4.97 -30.87
CA ILE A 62 1.47 -4.23 -31.67
C ILE A 62 2.55 -3.53 -30.83
N GLU A 63 2.27 -3.28 -29.55
CA GLU A 63 3.18 -2.66 -28.59
C GLU A 63 3.95 -3.71 -27.78
N ILE A 64 3.55 -4.97 -27.83
CA ILE A 64 4.29 -6.06 -27.21
C ILE A 64 5.50 -6.43 -28.09
N PRO A 65 6.74 -6.33 -27.56
CA PRO A 65 7.94 -6.59 -28.34
C PRO A 65 8.09 -8.08 -28.68
N ASN A 66 8.90 -8.38 -29.70
CA ASN A 66 9.08 -9.77 -30.17
C ASN A 66 9.69 -10.72 -29.13
N PHE A 67 10.50 -10.22 -28.19
CA PHE A 67 11.07 -11.05 -27.14
C PHE A 67 10.04 -11.46 -26.06
N ALA A 68 8.85 -10.87 -26.10
CA ALA A 68 7.73 -11.11 -25.19
C ALA A 68 6.44 -11.45 -25.99
N ALA A 69 6.59 -12.00 -27.21
CA ALA A 69 5.48 -12.23 -28.13
C ALA A 69 4.41 -13.19 -27.59
N GLU A 70 4.75 -14.02 -26.59
CA GLU A 70 3.85 -14.88 -25.84
C GLU A 70 2.80 -14.15 -25.01
N PHE A 71 2.95 -12.82 -24.81
CA PHE A 71 1.97 -11.97 -24.12
C PHE A 71 0.99 -11.24 -25.06
N ARG A 72 1.12 -11.48 -26.38
CA ARG A 72 0.12 -11.07 -27.37
C ARG A 72 -1.11 -11.97 -27.25
N GLY A 73 -2.27 -11.52 -27.73
CA GLY A 73 -3.47 -12.36 -27.79
C GLY A 73 -4.62 -11.87 -26.92
N GLY A 74 -4.80 -10.54 -26.83
CA GLY A 74 -6.00 -9.93 -26.24
C GLY A 74 -6.11 -10.13 -24.74
N ARG A 75 -5.02 -9.90 -24.01
CA ARG A 75 -5.02 -9.85 -22.54
C ARG A 75 -5.71 -8.56 -22.07
N THR A 76 -6.39 -8.64 -20.94
CA THR A 76 -7.06 -7.47 -20.34
C THR A 76 -6.76 -7.36 -18.86
N PHE A 77 -6.72 -6.12 -18.37
CA PHE A 77 -6.57 -5.77 -16.96
C PHE A 77 -7.87 -5.11 -16.51
N ASN A 78 -8.65 -5.81 -15.70
CA ASN A 78 -9.94 -5.36 -15.20
C ASN A 78 -9.79 -4.91 -13.76
N TRP A 79 -10.51 -3.88 -13.37
CA TRP A 79 -10.44 -3.36 -12.01
C TRP A 79 -11.72 -2.67 -11.61
N THR A 80 -11.98 -2.63 -10.31
CA THR A 80 -13.00 -1.77 -9.71
C THR A 80 -12.44 -1.13 -8.45
N GLU A 81 -12.99 0.01 -8.08
CA GLU A 81 -12.59 0.78 -6.91
C GLU A 81 -13.83 1.20 -6.14
N PHE A 82 -13.76 1.12 -4.82
CA PHE A 82 -14.76 1.67 -3.91
C PHE A 82 -14.06 2.22 -2.68
N SER A 83 -14.71 3.16 -1.99
CA SER A 83 -14.23 3.62 -0.69
C SER A 83 -15.19 3.22 0.43
N SER A 84 -14.66 2.90 1.61
CA SER A 84 -15.45 2.69 2.82
C SER A 84 -14.72 3.20 4.06
N ASP A 85 -15.48 3.47 5.13
CA ASP A 85 -14.89 3.68 6.45
C ASP A 85 -14.39 2.38 7.10
N PHE A 86 -14.77 1.21 6.54
CA PHE A 86 -14.49 -0.12 7.08
C PHE A 86 -14.86 -0.26 8.56
N SER A 87 -15.88 0.46 9.01
CA SER A 87 -16.43 0.33 10.37
C SER A 87 -17.04 -1.06 10.62
N GLN A 88 -17.34 -1.80 9.55
CA GLN A 88 -17.71 -3.22 9.51
C GLN A 88 -17.05 -3.86 8.27
N PRO A 89 -16.94 -5.20 8.19
CA PRO A 89 -16.51 -5.87 6.97
C PRO A 89 -17.41 -5.53 5.78
N VAL A 90 -16.79 -5.29 4.61
CA VAL A 90 -17.49 -5.01 3.36
C VAL A 90 -17.64 -6.32 2.60
N GLN A 91 -18.87 -6.80 2.43
CA GLN A 91 -19.14 -8.00 1.65
C GLN A 91 -19.13 -7.69 0.15
N ILE A 92 -18.38 -8.49 -0.61
CA ILE A 92 -18.14 -8.30 -2.04
C ILE A 92 -18.51 -9.60 -2.77
N GLU A 93 -19.32 -9.46 -3.82
CA GLU A 93 -19.62 -10.53 -4.77
C GLU A 93 -18.93 -10.22 -6.10
N VAL A 94 -18.23 -11.22 -6.65
CA VAL A 94 -17.54 -11.14 -7.94
C VAL A 94 -18.03 -12.24 -8.86
N GLU A 95 -18.49 -11.87 -10.04
CA GLU A 95 -19.03 -12.78 -11.06
C GLU A 95 -18.16 -12.76 -12.33
N LYS A 96 -17.71 -13.95 -12.76
CA LYS A 96 -17.06 -14.19 -14.04
C LYS A 96 -18.11 -14.28 -15.16
N LEU A 97 -18.08 -13.33 -16.10
CA LEU A 97 -19.08 -13.20 -17.17
C LEU A 97 -18.74 -13.99 -18.45
N PHE A 98 -17.53 -14.53 -18.55
CA PHE A 98 -17.05 -15.23 -19.75
C PHE A 98 -16.79 -16.72 -19.49
N GLY A 99 -16.82 -17.48 -20.59
CA GLY A 99 -16.54 -18.92 -20.66
C GLY A 99 -17.14 -19.75 -19.53
N ASP A 100 -16.36 -20.71 -19.02
CA ASP A 100 -16.80 -21.69 -18.02
C ASP A 100 -16.49 -21.21 -16.59
N GLY A 101 -17.22 -21.70 -15.59
CA GLY A 101 -16.84 -21.45 -14.19
C GLY A 101 -15.57 -22.21 -13.80
N SER A 102 -15.02 -21.88 -12.63
CA SER A 102 -13.80 -22.50 -12.13
C SER A 102 -14.03 -23.24 -10.80
N SER A 103 -13.42 -24.43 -10.69
CA SER A 103 -13.29 -25.16 -9.42
C SER A 103 -12.06 -24.76 -8.60
N ASP A 104 -11.21 -23.88 -9.12
CA ASP A 104 -9.95 -23.44 -8.52
C ASP A 104 -9.85 -21.92 -8.64
N ILE A 105 -10.15 -21.23 -7.54
CA ILE A 105 -10.21 -19.77 -7.48
C ILE A 105 -9.25 -19.33 -6.39
N GLU A 106 -8.48 -18.30 -6.69
CA GLU A 106 -7.53 -17.70 -5.75
C GLU A 106 -7.83 -16.22 -5.57
N ILE A 107 -7.66 -15.76 -4.33
CA ILE A 107 -7.60 -14.35 -3.95
C ILE A 107 -6.19 -14.13 -3.42
N VAL A 108 -5.48 -13.16 -3.99
CA VAL A 108 -4.11 -12.81 -3.58
C VAL A 108 -3.99 -11.30 -3.30
N PRO A 109 -3.06 -10.83 -2.46
CA PRO A 109 -1.95 -11.58 -1.84
C PRO A 109 -2.36 -12.74 -0.94
N SER A 110 -1.73 -13.91 -1.08
CA SER A 110 -2.08 -15.08 -0.25
C SER A 110 -1.97 -14.87 1.27
N PRO A 111 -1.05 -14.04 1.80
CA PRO A 111 -1.02 -13.68 3.22
C PRO A 111 -2.27 -13.03 3.77
N PHE A 112 -3.13 -12.47 2.91
CA PHE A 112 -4.37 -11.87 3.37
C PHE A 112 -5.39 -12.92 3.78
N ASP A 113 -5.23 -14.16 3.28
CA ASP A 113 -5.98 -15.34 3.73
C ASP A 113 -7.50 -15.08 3.75
N ILE A 114 -8.00 -14.54 2.64
CA ILE A 114 -9.39 -14.15 2.48
C ILE A 114 -10.21 -15.39 2.14
N GLU A 115 -11.06 -15.79 3.07
CA GLU A 115 -12.04 -16.83 2.84
C GLU A 115 -13.15 -16.35 1.92
N PHE A 116 -13.66 -17.26 1.08
CA PHE A 116 -14.74 -16.97 0.16
C PHE A 116 -15.71 -18.14 0.01
N GLU A 117 -16.96 -17.82 -0.23
CA GLU A 117 -17.97 -18.77 -0.68
C GLU A 117 -18.00 -18.79 -2.21
N ARG A 118 -18.09 -19.99 -2.80
CA ARG A 118 -18.15 -20.16 -4.25
C ARG A 118 -19.51 -20.72 -4.66
N SER A 119 -20.08 -20.17 -5.73
CA SER A 119 -21.28 -20.72 -6.36
C SER A 119 -21.06 -22.14 -6.91
N THR A 120 -22.15 -22.91 -7.02
CA THR A 120 -22.10 -24.29 -7.54
C THR A 120 -21.55 -24.38 -8.96
N ASP A 121 -21.78 -23.37 -9.79
CA ASP A 121 -21.28 -23.31 -11.16
C ASP A 121 -19.84 -22.77 -11.26
N GLY A 122 -19.25 -22.31 -10.16
CA GLY A 122 -17.88 -21.78 -10.09
C GLY A 122 -17.69 -20.43 -10.77
N LYS A 123 -18.77 -19.70 -11.08
CA LYS A 123 -18.69 -18.38 -11.73
C LYS A 123 -18.75 -17.21 -10.77
N THR A 124 -19.22 -17.43 -9.55
CA THR A 124 -19.39 -16.37 -8.56
C THR A 124 -18.66 -16.74 -7.28
N ILE A 125 -17.99 -15.75 -6.68
CA ILE A 125 -17.51 -15.84 -5.31
C ILE A 125 -18.05 -14.67 -4.49
N THR A 126 -18.22 -14.91 -3.20
CA THR A 126 -18.56 -13.89 -2.20
C THR A 126 -17.56 -13.96 -1.06
N PHE A 127 -17.00 -12.82 -0.66
CA PHE A 127 -16.03 -12.71 0.44
C PHE A 127 -16.18 -11.36 1.13
N GLU A 128 -15.42 -11.15 2.20
CA GLU A 128 -15.43 -9.89 2.96
C GLU A 128 -14.05 -9.23 2.96
N LEU A 129 -14.03 -7.90 2.89
CA LEU A 129 -12.85 -7.10 3.19
C LEU A 129 -13.06 -6.36 4.51
N GLU A 130 -12.19 -6.63 5.48
CA GLU A 130 -12.26 -6.02 6.81
C GLU A 130 -11.58 -4.65 6.89
N LYS A 131 -10.70 -4.34 5.92
CA LYS A 131 -9.96 -3.08 5.86
C LYS A 131 -9.66 -2.69 4.41
N ALA A 132 -9.16 -1.48 4.24
CA ALA A 132 -8.75 -0.95 2.94
C ALA A 132 -7.47 -1.63 2.44
N ASP A 133 -7.64 -2.60 1.53
CA ASP A 133 -6.59 -3.42 0.91
C ASP A 133 -6.81 -3.59 -0.60
N TYR A 134 -5.75 -4.06 -1.28
CA TYR A 134 -5.76 -4.34 -2.71
C TYR A 134 -5.59 -5.83 -2.96
N ILE A 135 -6.55 -6.42 -3.69
CA ILE A 135 -6.55 -7.86 -3.97
C ILE A 135 -6.76 -8.13 -5.44
N SER A 136 -6.20 -9.24 -5.92
CA SER A 136 -6.51 -9.82 -7.21
C SER A 136 -7.30 -11.10 -7.04
N ILE A 137 -8.22 -11.34 -7.99
CA ILE A 137 -8.98 -12.57 -8.05
C ILE A 137 -8.67 -13.26 -9.38
N ASN A 138 -8.33 -14.55 -9.34
CA ASN A 138 -8.15 -15.36 -10.53
C ASN A 138 -9.03 -16.61 -10.49
N PHE A 139 -9.92 -16.71 -11.47
CA PHE A 139 -10.70 -17.91 -11.74
C PHE A 139 -9.86 -18.84 -12.64
N LYS A 140 -9.08 -19.77 -12.04
CA LYS A 140 -8.20 -20.66 -12.80
C LYS A 140 -9.02 -21.60 -13.67
N SER A 141 -9.06 -21.29 -14.95
CA SER A 141 -9.89 -21.97 -15.94
C SER A 141 -9.18 -21.88 -17.28
N ALA A 142 -9.40 -22.88 -18.16
CA ALA A 142 -8.67 -22.98 -19.42
C ALA A 142 -8.85 -21.74 -20.34
N ASP A 143 -9.99 -21.05 -20.22
CA ASP A 143 -10.32 -19.84 -20.96
C ASP A 143 -9.76 -18.55 -20.32
N ASN A 144 -9.38 -18.57 -19.03
CA ASN A 144 -8.67 -17.47 -18.36
C ASN A 144 -7.15 -17.68 -18.28
N GLN A 145 -6.66 -18.82 -18.76
CA GLN A 145 -5.24 -19.13 -18.84
C GLN A 145 -4.66 -18.64 -20.17
N HIS A 146 -3.67 -17.74 -20.11
CA HIS A 146 -3.01 -17.18 -21.30
C HIS A 146 -1.93 -18.11 -21.86
N THR A 147 -1.06 -18.61 -21.00
CA THR A 147 0.03 -19.52 -21.34
C THR A 147 -0.02 -20.78 -20.47
N SER A 148 0.59 -21.88 -20.92
CA SER A 148 0.50 -23.19 -20.24
C SER A 148 1.03 -23.22 -18.81
N ASP A 149 1.85 -22.25 -18.44
CA ASP A 149 2.41 -22.05 -17.09
C ASP A 149 1.52 -21.22 -16.15
N GLY A 150 0.34 -20.79 -16.61
CA GLY A 150 -0.70 -20.24 -15.73
C GLY A 150 -0.81 -18.72 -15.71
N VAL A 151 -0.18 -18.00 -16.65
CA VAL A 151 -0.37 -16.53 -16.72
C VAL A 151 -1.83 -16.18 -16.94
N VAL A 152 -2.31 -15.23 -16.13
CA VAL A 152 -3.70 -14.76 -16.16
C VAL A 152 -3.97 -13.97 -17.44
N LYS A 153 -5.04 -14.32 -18.15
CA LYS A 153 -5.46 -13.68 -19.39
C LYS A 153 -6.30 -12.44 -19.16
N HIS A 154 -7.37 -12.57 -18.38
CA HIS A 154 -8.23 -11.48 -17.95
C HIS A 154 -8.01 -11.27 -16.46
N MET A 155 -7.16 -10.29 -16.13
CA MET A 155 -6.78 -9.98 -14.75
C MET A 155 -7.92 -9.22 -14.06
N LEU A 156 -8.08 -9.37 -12.75
CA LEU A 156 -9.06 -8.59 -11.98
C LEU A 156 -8.45 -8.10 -10.67
N MET A 157 -8.42 -6.78 -10.47
CA MET A 157 -8.11 -6.14 -9.19
C MET A 157 -9.37 -5.55 -8.54
N ILE A 158 -9.46 -5.67 -7.22
CA ILE A 158 -10.41 -4.93 -6.39
C ILE A 158 -9.60 -3.97 -5.52
N PHE A 159 -9.88 -2.67 -5.62
CA PHE A 159 -9.25 -1.63 -4.81
C PHE A 159 -10.23 -1.14 -3.74
N GLY A 160 -10.07 -1.63 -2.50
CA GLY A 160 -10.80 -1.12 -1.35
C GLY A 160 -10.04 0.04 -0.71
N GLU A 161 -10.62 1.23 -0.77
CA GLU A 161 -9.97 2.46 -0.28
C GLU A 161 -10.65 3.01 0.98
N PRO A 162 -9.92 3.75 1.84
CA PRO A 162 -10.57 4.55 2.87
C PRO A 162 -11.31 5.73 2.22
N LEU A 163 -12.33 6.24 2.90
CA LEU A 163 -13.00 7.49 2.51
C LEU A 163 -12.00 8.65 2.38
N GLU A 164 -12.25 9.52 1.41
CA GLU A 164 -11.47 10.75 1.24
C GLU A 164 -11.80 11.75 2.36
N THR A 165 -10.77 12.31 2.99
CA THR A 165 -10.93 13.27 4.10
C THR A 165 -10.55 14.70 3.72
N ASN A 166 -9.96 14.89 2.53
CA ASN A 166 -9.34 16.14 2.10
C ASN A 166 -9.83 16.62 0.72
N VAL A 167 -11.09 16.33 0.37
CA VAL A 167 -11.72 16.79 -0.88
C VAL A 167 -11.78 18.33 -0.92
N PRO A 168 -11.23 19.01 -1.95
CA PRO A 168 -11.32 20.46 -2.05
C PRO A 168 -12.77 20.95 -2.23
N ASP A 169 -13.12 22.07 -1.60
CA ASP A 169 -14.41 22.74 -1.83
C ASP A 169 -14.40 23.40 -3.22
N LYS A 170 -15.31 22.95 -4.10
CA LYS A 170 -15.49 23.47 -5.46
C LYS A 170 -15.80 24.98 -5.49
N ASN A 171 -16.27 25.55 -4.38
CA ASN A 171 -16.65 26.95 -4.27
C ASN A 171 -15.54 27.84 -3.69
N ASP A 172 -14.41 27.26 -3.27
CA ASP A 172 -13.27 28.03 -2.78
C ASP A 172 -12.63 28.82 -3.94
N ALA A 173 -12.36 30.11 -3.72
CA ALA A 173 -11.81 31.00 -4.76
C ALA A 173 -10.41 30.58 -5.26
N SER A 174 -9.70 29.71 -4.53
CA SER A 174 -8.41 29.15 -4.92
C SER A 174 -8.51 27.85 -5.72
N VAL A 175 -9.73 27.33 -5.91
CA VAL A 175 -10.01 26.10 -6.66
C VAL A 175 -10.59 26.46 -8.02
N HIS A 176 -9.99 25.93 -9.08
CA HIS A 176 -10.55 25.98 -10.43
C HIS A 176 -11.10 24.62 -10.83
N VAL A 177 -12.41 24.54 -11.06
CA VAL A 177 -13.06 23.32 -11.57
C VAL A 177 -12.82 23.24 -13.07
N TYR A 178 -12.08 22.21 -13.49
CA TYR A 178 -11.73 21.99 -14.88
C TYR A 178 -12.96 21.73 -15.76
N SER A 179 -12.89 22.23 -16.99
CA SER A 179 -13.77 21.96 -18.11
C SER A 179 -13.03 22.21 -19.42
N GLU A 180 -13.58 21.75 -20.55
CA GLU A 180 -13.08 22.06 -21.89
C GLU A 180 -13.19 23.55 -22.29
N GLN A 181 -13.65 24.43 -21.40
CA GLN A 181 -13.64 25.88 -21.61
C GLN A 181 -12.69 26.59 -20.66
N SER A 182 -12.02 25.86 -19.77
CA SER A 182 -11.04 26.40 -18.83
C SER A 182 -9.88 27.03 -19.58
N SER A 183 -9.55 28.27 -19.26
CA SER A 183 -8.37 28.92 -19.83
C SER A 183 -7.10 28.54 -19.06
N ILE A 184 -5.94 28.60 -19.74
CA ILE A 184 -4.62 28.46 -19.12
C ILE A 184 -4.44 29.47 -17.99
N GLU A 185 -4.94 30.69 -18.14
CA GLU A 185 -4.83 31.74 -17.13
C GLU A 185 -5.57 31.38 -15.83
N GLU A 186 -6.81 30.90 -15.93
CA GLU A 186 -7.60 30.47 -14.76
C GLU A 186 -6.92 29.31 -14.01
N MET A 187 -6.47 28.28 -14.73
CA MET A 187 -5.76 27.14 -14.15
C MET A 187 -4.39 27.53 -13.54
N THR A 188 -3.72 28.51 -14.15
CA THR A 188 -2.44 29.04 -13.63
C THR A 188 -2.65 29.79 -12.32
N GLN A 189 -3.70 30.61 -12.22
CA GLN A 189 -4.01 31.44 -11.04
C GLN A 189 -4.51 30.63 -9.85
N ALA A 190 -5.24 29.54 -10.09
CA ALA A 190 -5.77 28.69 -9.03
C ALA A 190 -4.66 27.92 -8.29
N SER A 191 -4.80 27.73 -6.99
CA SER A 191 -3.90 26.85 -6.22
C SER A 191 -4.21 25.37 -6.48
N THR A 192 -5.47 25.06 -6.76
CA THR A 192 -5.95 23.69 -7.00
C THR A 192 -6.69 23.62 -8.32
N ILE A 193 -6.30 22.67 -9.17
CA ILE A 193 -7.08 22.26 -10.34
C ILE A 193 -7.92 21.06 -9.92
N TYR A 194 -9.24 21.20 -10.01
CA TYR A 194 -10.21 20.17 -9.62
C TYR A 194 -10.80 19.55 -10.89
N PHE A 195 -10.54 18.27 -11.14
CA PHE A 195 -11.20 17.49 -12.19
C PHE A 195 -12.48 16.85 -11.63
N PRO A 196 -13.67 17.29 -12.06
CA PRO A 196 -14.92 16.68 -11.62
C PRO A 196 -15.13 15.32 -12.28
N LYS A 197 -16.09 14.55 -11.76
CA LYS A 197 -16.51 13.30 -12.41
C LYS A 197 -16.87 13.50 -13.89
N GLY A 198 -16.56 12.52 -14.73
CA GLY A 198 -16.72 12.58 -16.19
C GLY A 198 -15.39 12.44 -16.94
N TYR A 199 -15.49 12.41 -18.28
CA TYR A 199 -14.33 12.30 -19.16
C TYR A 199 -13.71 13.67 -19.43
N HIS A 200 -12.38 13.76 -19.37
CA HIS A 200 -11.63 14.99 -19.65
C HIS A 200 -10.43 14.69 -20.53
N ASP A 201 -10.44 15.16 -21.77
CA ASP A 201 -9.29 15.05 -22.67
C ASP A 201 -8.45 16.32 -22.60
N LEU A 202 -7.21 16.21 -22.11
CA LEU A 202 -6.31 17.36 -22.02
C LEU A 202 -5.89 17.89 -23.41
N ARG A 203 -6.04 17.12 -24.50
CA ARG A 203 -5.75 17.60 -25.87
C ARG A 203 -6.67 18.73 -26.31
N ALA A 204 -7.86 18.84 -25.73
CA ALA A 204 -8.78 19.95 -26.01
C ALA A 204 -8.22 21.30 -25.54
N GLN A 205 -7.37 21.32 -24.51
CA GLN A 205 -6.81 22.54 -23.92
C GLN A 205 -5.35 22.80 -24.26
N PHE A 206 -4.54 21.75 -24.27
CA PHE A 206 -3.09 21.86 -24.42
C PHE A 206 -2.72 21.42 -25.83
N SER A 207 -2.25 22.36 -26.67
CA SER A 207 -2.04 22.19 -28.12
C SER A 207 -0.83 21.32 -28.48
N SER A 208 -0.78 20.11 -27.94
CA SER A 208 0.23 19.09 -28.19
C SER A 208 -0.44 17.77 -28.59
N THR A 209 0.30 16.93 -29.33
CA THR A 209 -0.15 15.57 -29.71
C THR A 209 -0.42 14.66 -28.51
N VAL A 210 0.08 15.05 -27.33
CA VAL A 210 -0.23 14.47 -26.02
C VAL A 210 -0.72 15.60 -25.13
N GLY A 211 -1.97 15.57 -24.66
CA GLY A 211 -2.49 16.57 -23.74
C GLY A 211 -1.69 16.55 -22.43
N ASN A 212 -1.21 17.71 -21.97
CA ASN A 212 -0.25 17.81 -20.88
C ASN A 212 -0.47 19.05 -20.02
N LEU A 213 -0.55 18.91 -18.69
CA LEU A 213 -0.70 20.03 -17.75
C LEU A 213 0.55 20.92 -17.59
N ALA A 214 1.63 20.69 -18.33
CA ALA A 214 2.91 21.35 -18.08
C ALA A 214 2.89 22.88 -18.04
N GLU A 215 2.02 23.54 -18.82
CA GLU A 215 1.92 25.00 -18.85
C GLU A 215 1.33 25.59 -17.56
N VAL A 216 0.59 24.80 -16.78
CA VAL A 216 -0.11 25.24 -15.57
C VAL A 216 0.51 24.69 -14.28
N MET A 217 1.49 23.78 -14.38
CA MET A 217 2.19 23.23 -13.22
C MET A 217 3.17 24.27 -12.64
N ALA A 218 3.08 24.50 -11.33
CA ALA A 218 3.93 25.42 -10.58
C ALA A 218 4.14 24.91 -9.14
N ASP A 219 5.03 25.58 -8.38
CA ASP A 219 5.23 25.27 -6.96
C ASP A 219 3.92 25.37 -6.17
N ASN A 220 3.72 24.48 -5.19
CA ASN A 220 2.55 24.40 -4.31
C ASN A 220 1.21 24.12 -5.02
N LYS A 221 1.24 23.74 -6.31
CA LYS A 221 0.04 23.42 -7.08
C LYS A 221 -0.57 22.10 -6.59
N GLN A 222 -1.89 22.07 -6.52
CA GLN A 222 -2.66 20.86 -6.24
C GLN A 222 -3.45 20.45 -7.49
N VAL A 223 -3.52 19.15 -7.75
CA VAL A 223 -4.34 18.56 -8.81
C VAL A 223 -5.19 17.47 -8.19
N TYR A 224 -6.49 17.69 -8.14
CA TYR A 224 -7.46 16.79 -7.54
C TYR A 224 -8.29 16.09 -8.61
N PHE A 225 -8.44 14.77 -8.50
CA PHE A 225 -9.26 13.94 -9.36
C PHE A 225 -10.43 13.36 -8.55
N GLU A 226 -11.63 13.91 -8.73
CA GLU A 226 -12.84 13.37 -8.09
C GLU A 226 -13.04 11.90 -8.50
N GLY A 227 -13.54 11.07 -7.58
CA GLY A 227 -13.99 9.73 -7.94
C GLY A 227 -14.97 9.75 -9.11
N GLY A 228 -14.72 8.92 -10.13
CA GLY A 228 -15.46 8.96 -11.41
C GLY A 228 -14.91 9.96 -12.44
N ALA A 229 -13.86 10.71 -12.13
CA ALA A 229 -13.12 11.49 -13.13
C ALA A 229 -12.20 10.56 -13.93
N TYR A 230 -12.23 10.66 -15.26
CA TYR A 230 -11.39 9.88 -16.16
C TYR A 230 -10.67 10.83 -17.13
N VAL A 231 -9.41 11.13 -16.83
CA VAL A 231 -8.64 12.17 -17.51
C VAL A 231 -7.65 11.53 -18.47
N HIS A 232 -7.78 11.83 -19.76
CA HIS A 232 -6.83 11.42 -20.78
C HIS A 232 -5.75 12.48 -20.96
N GLY A 233 -4.49 12.12 -20.71
CA GLY A 233 -3.40 13.08 -20.72
C GLY A 233 -2.17 12.66 -19.92
N ARG A 234 -1.28 13.62 -19.67
CA ARG A 234 -0.11 13.48 -18.81
C ARG A 234 0.09 14.70 -17.92
N ILE A 235 0.91 14.55 -16.88
CA ILE A 235 1.31 15.66 -16.00
C ILE A 235 2.82 15.78 -16.00
N TYR A 236 3.35 16.95 -16.35
CA TYR A 236 4.78 17.20 -16.32
C TYR A 236 5.09 18.58 -15.71
N GLY A 237 6.11 18.67 -14.87
CA GLY A 237 6.59 19.92 -14.30
C GLY A 237 8.08 19.80 -14.00
N ASN A 238 8.93 20.48 -14.77
CA ASN A 238 10.38 20.25 -14.75
C ASN A 238 11.05 20.54 -13.40
N LYS A 239 10.62 21.56 -12.66
CA LYS A 239 11.24 21.97 -11.37
C LYS A 239 10.21 22.48 -10.37
N VAL A 240 9.09 21.78 -10.27
CA VAL A 240 7.97 22.16 -9.40
C VAL A 240 8.07 21.45 -8.06
N ASN A 241 7.87 22.19 -6.98
CA ASN A 241 8.02 21.75 -5.61
C ASN A 241 6.67 21.79 -4.88
N ASN A 242 6.50 20.96 -3.85
CA ASN A 242 5.28 20.93 -3.03
C ASN A 242 4.00 20.66 -3.85
N VAL A 243 4.11 19.95 -4.97
CA VAL A 243 2.95 19.59 -5.78
C VAL A 243 2.24 18.40 -5.15
N LYS A 244 0.91 18.50 -5.01
CA LYS A 244 0.08 17.37 -4.57
C LYS A 244 -0.85 16.93 -5.70
N ILE A 245 -0.76 15.68 -6.11
CA ILE A 245 -1.68 15.03 -7.04
C ILE A 245 -2.50 14.01 -6.24
N PHE A 246 -3.83 14.14 -6.18
CA PHE A 246 -4.60 13.27 -5.30
C PHE A 246 -6.06 13.08 -5.71
N GLY A 247 -6.71 12.06 -5.14
CA GLY A 247 -8.13 11.80 -5.32
C GLY A 247 -8.44 10.32 -5.47
N ARG A 248 -9.55 10.01 -6.16
CA ARG A 248 -10.01 8.65 -6.52
C ARG A 248 -10.35 8.54 -8.01
N GLY A 249 -9.87 9.48 -8.82
CA GLY A 249 -10.03 9.44 -10.27
C GLY A 249 -8.84 8.80 -11.00
N VAL A 250 -8.93 8.79 -12.32
CA VAL A 250 -7.99 8.14 -13.23
C VAL A 250 -7.27 9.18 -14.10
N LEU A 251 -5.95 9.04 -14.21
CA LEU A 251 -5.13 9.62 -15.27
C LEU A 251 -4.69 8.51 -16.23
N THR A 252 -5.22 8.52 -17.45
CA THR A 252 -4.95 7.47 -18.44
C THR A 252 -4.13 7.98 -19.63
N GLY A 253 -3.28 7.10 -20.13
CA GLY A 253 -2.58 7.22 -21.39
C GLY A 253 -3.13 6.28 -22.46
N ARG A 254 -4.34 5.73 -22.33
CA ARG A 254 -4.87 4.63 -23.15
C ARG A 254 -4.62 4.79 -24.65
N ASP A 255 -4.84 5.98 -25.21
CA ASP A 255 -4.67 6.20 -26.65
C ASP A 255 -3.21 6.51 -27.05
N PHE A 256 -2.30 6.59 -26.09
CA PHE A 256 -0.89 6.79 -26.37
C PHE A 256 -0.25 5.54 -26.96
N LYS A 257 0.73 5.76 -27.84
CA LYS A 257 1.52 4.69 -28.47
C LYS A 257 2.84 4.50 -27.74
N TRP A 258 3.34 3.27 -27.63
CA TRP A 258 4.67 3.03 -27.06
C TRP A 258 5.78 3.83 -27.78
N SER A 259 6.44 4.74 -27.05
CA SER A 259 7.37 5.74 -27.60
C SER A 259 8.58 5.11 -28.33
N LYS A 260 9.11 3.99 -27.81
CA LYS A 260 10.31 3.32 -28.33
C LYS A 260 10.07 2.57 -29.65
N ASN A 261 8.88 2.05 -29.90
CA ASN A 261 8.56 1.36 -31.15
C ASN A 261 8.46 2.33 -32.34
N LEU A 262 8.14 3.60 -32.08
CA LEU A 262 8.11 4.64 -33.09
C LEU A 262 9.51 5.02 -33.61
N ALA A 263 10.52 5.02 -32.74
CA ALA A 263 11.90 5.37 -33.09
C ALA A 263 12.53 4.41 -34.11
N ASN A 264 12.19 3.11 -34.06
CA ASN A 264 12.74 2.09 -34.97
C ASN A 264 12.11 2.08 -36.36
N ASN A 265 10.93 2.70 -36.54
CA ASN A 265 10.22 2.78 -37.83
C ASN A 265 10.45 4.12 -38.56
N GLY A 266 11.39 4.97 -38.10
CA GLY A 266 11.60 6.31 -38.66
C GLY A 266 10.37 7.22 -38.53
N GLY A 267 9.46 6.90 -37.60
CA GLY A 267 8.26 7.68 -37.34
C GLY A 267 8.61 8.96 -36.60
N ILE A 268 8.16 10.09 -37.13
CA ILE A 268 8.24 11.39 -36.45
C ILE A 268 7.44 11.28 -35.14
N LEU A 269 8.03 11.70 -34.02
CA LEU A 269 7.31 12.01 -32.79
C LEU A 269 6.12 12.92 -33.10
N GLY A 270 4.88 12.45 -32.87
CA GLY A 270 3.70 13.29 -33.10
C GLY A 270 2.53 12.65 -33.85
N VAL A 271 2.24 11.36 -33.64
CA VAL A 271 0.84 10.91 -33.72
C VAL A 271 0.61 10.01 -32.52
N ASP A 272 0.22 10.64 -31.41
CA ASP A 272 -0.24 10.08 -30.14
C ASP A 272 0.81 9.54 -29.15
N SER A 273 2.04 10.06 -29.08
CA SER A 273 2.99 9.65 -28.02
C SER A 273 3.90 10.79 -27.55
N PHE A 274 4.55 10.60 -26.40
CA PHE A 274 5.55 11.51 -25.82
C PHE A 274 6.98 10.96 -25.98
N GLU A 275 7.97 11.83 -25.75
CA GLU A 275 9.38 11.50 -26.01
C GLU A 275 9.82 10.24 -25.26
N PRO A 276 10.64 9.36 -25.88
CA PRO A 276 11.27 8.27 -25.16
C PRO A 276 12.00 8.82 -23.93
N LEU A 277 11.85 8.14 -22.79
CA LEU A 277 12.41 8.48 -21.47
C LEU A 277 11.67 9.55 -20.67
N GLU A 278 10.68 10.25 -21.24
CA GLU A 278 9.74 11.03 -20.44
C GLU A 278 8.81 10.10 -19.64
N SER A 279 8.13 10.67 -18.65
CA SER A 279 7.22 9.94 -17.77
C SER A 279 5.77 10.40 -17.92
N HIS A 280 4.82 9.52 -17.61
CA HIS A 280 3.38 9.83 -17.62
C HIS A 280 3.04 10.87 -16.55
N ILE A 281 3.68 10.75 -15.38
CA ILE A 281 3.80 11.83 -14.41
C ILE A 281 5.28 12.13 -14.21
N GLY A 282 5.69 13.38 -14.43
CA GLY A 282 7.08 13.82 -14.30
C GLY A 282 7.22 15.14 -13.56
N LEU A 283 7.51 15.10 -12.25
CA LEU A 283 7.68 16.29 -11.41
C LEU A 283 9.12 16.41 -10.93
N GLY A 284 9.92 17.27 -11.55
CA GLY A 284 11.37 17.31 -11.31
C GLY A 284 11.84 18.17 -10.11
N GLY A 285 10.95 18.61 -9.22
CA GLY A 285 11.31 19.33 -7.98
C GLY A 285 11.21 18.46 -6.72
N ASN A 286 11.13 19.11 -5.55
CA ASN A 286 11.18 18.49 -4.22
C ASN A 286 9.83 18.52 -3.50
N ASN A 287 9.63 17.61 -2.56
CA ASN A 287 8.47 17.49 -1.67
C ASN A 287 7.15 17.33 -2.45
N ASN A 288 7.18 16.54 -3.52
CA ASN A 288 6.00 16.24 -4.32
C ASN A 288 5.31 14.98 -3.79
N SER A 289 3.99 14.91 -3.90
CA SER A 289 3.22 13.77 -3.41
C SER A 289 2.11 13.36 -4.36
N ILE A 290 1.88 12.05 -4.46
CA ILE A 290 0.77 11.43 -5.17
C ILE A 290 -0.02 10.54 -4.21
N GLU A 291 -1.36 10.69 -4.23
CA GLU A 291 -2.24 10.01 -3.29
C GLU A 291 -3.52 9.46 -3.92
N GLY A 292 -3.80 8.17 -3.78
CA GLY A 292 -5.11 7.57 -4.10
C GLY A 292 -5.44 7.40 -5.60
N ILE A 293 -4.86 8.20 -6.48
CA ILE A 293 -5.23 8.18 -7.90
C ILE A 293 -4.76 6.91 -8.62
N ILE A 294 -5.44 6.63 -9.74
CA ILE A 294 -5.04 5.63 -10.71
C ILE A 294 -4.26 6.29 -11.84
N VAL A 295 -3.09 5.75 -12.19
CA VAL A 295 -2.28 6.17 -13.34
C VAL A 295 -2.08 4.97 -14.25
N CYS A 296 -2.57 5.01 -15.49
CA CYS A 296 -2.60 3.81 -16.32
C CYS A 296 -2.28 4.02 -17.79
N ASP A 297 -1.86 2.95 -18.45
CA ASP A 297 -1.70 2.85 -19.90
C ASP A 297 -0.73 3.90 -20.48
N GLY A 298 0.30 4.27 -19.71
CA GLY A 298 1.30 5.25 -20.12
C GLY A 298 2.21 4.78 -21.26
N ALA A 299 2.67 5.72 -22.10
CA ALA A 299 3.42 5.45 -23.34
C ALA A 299 4.93 5.21 -23.16
N SER A 300 5.46 5.58 -21.98
CA SER A 300 6.87 5.44 -21.60
C SER A 300 6.94 5.33 -20.06
N HIS A 301 7.92 5.95 -19.37
CA HIS A 301 8.11 5.70 -17.94
C HIS A 301 6.86 6.08 -17.13
N GLY A 302 6.61 5.43 -15.99
CA GLY A 302 5.42 5.69 -15.17
C GLY A 302 5.48 7.00 -14.40
N VAL A 303 5.78 6.93 -13.10
CA VAL A 303 5.62 8.06 -12.16
C VAL A 303 6.97 8.47 -11.56
N ASN A 304 7.52 9.56 -12.07
CA ASN A 304 8.79 10.14 -11.63
C ASN A 304 8.55 11.47 -10.91
N MET A 305 8.85 11.53 -9.63
CA MET A 305 8.79 12.74 -8.79
C MET A 305 10.21 13.07 -8.29
N GLY A 306 11.06 13.59 -9.17
CA GLY A 306 12.52 13.58 -9.03
C GLY A 306 13.23 14.93 -8.88
N SER A 307 13.67 15.23 -7.66
CA SER A 307 14.99 15.81 -7.29
C SER A 307 15.12 16.05 -5.78
N GLY A 308 14.07 15.76 -5.01
CA GLY A 308 14.13 15.58 -3.56
C GLY A 308 13.03 14.63 -3.06
N LYS A 309 12.65 14.78 -1.78
CA LYS A 309 11.63 13.98 -1.11
C LYS A 309 10.36 13.82 -1.93
N ALA A 310 9.90 12.58 -2.08
CA ALA A 310 8.66 12.24 -2.75
C ALA A 310 7.82 11.27 -1.90
N ASN A 311 6.50 11.44 -1.92
CA ASN A 311 5.57 10.53 -1.22
C ASN A 311 4.56 9.93 -2.20
N TYR A 312 4.54 8.61 -2.28
CA TYR A 312 3.56 7.82 -3.02
C TYR A 312 2.71 7.07 -2.00
N TYR A 313 1.41 7.35 -1.95
CA TYR A 313 0.50 6.75 -0.98
C TYR A 313 -0.79 6.29 -1.64
N ARG A 314 -1.16 5.00 -1.55
CA ARG A 314 -2.42 4.51 -2.14
C ARG A 314 -2.58 4.78 -3.64
N MET A 315 -1.47 5.00 -4.34
CA MET A 315 -1.48 5.18 -5.80
C MET A 315 -1.57 3.81 -6.46
N LYS A 316 -2.27 3.74 -7.58
CA LYS A 316 -2.32 2.54 -8.42
C LYS A 316 -1.70 2.85 -9.79
N TYR A 317 -0.78 2.01 -10.25
CA TYR A 317 -0.11 2.17 -11.53
C TYR A 317 -0.12 0.88 -12.35
N TRP A 318 -0.39 0.97 -13.65
CA TRP A 318 -0.12 -0.14 -14.59
C TRP A 318 0.11 0.31 -16.03
N ALA A 319 0.85 -0.49 -16.77
CA ALA A 319 0.95 -0.39 -18.23
C ALA A 319 1.44 -1.71 -18.86
N TRP A 320 1.53 -1.78 -20.20
CA TRP A 320 1.58 -3.06 -20.94
C TRP A 320 2.92 -3.40 -21.59
N HIS A 321 3.86 -2.45 -21.71
CA HIS A 321 5.05 -2.62 -22.54
C HIS A 321 6.33 -2.18 -21.82
N PRO A 322 7.53 -2.53 -22.33
CA PRO A 322 8.78 -2.09 -21.72
C PRO A 322 8.92 -0.58 -21.60
N ASN A 323 9.80 -0.14 -20.73
CA ASN A 323 10.00 1.25 -20.34
C ASN A 323 8.76 1.86 -19.66
N ASN A 324 7.92 1.03 -19.05
CA ASN A 324 6.86 1.43 -18.14
C ASN A 324 7.30 1.21 -16.69
N ASP A 325 8.31 1.97 -16.27
CA ASP A 325 8.86 1.97 -14.91
C ASP A 325 7.78 2.35 -13.88
N GLY A 326 7.90 1.86 -12.65
CA GLY A 326 6.99 2.18 -11.55
C GLY A 326 7.26 3.56 -10.92
N ALA A 327 7.66 3.57 -9.66
CA ALA A 327 7.98 4.77 -8.90
C ALA A 327 9.49 5.06 -8.96
N ARG A 328 9.83 6.22 -9.53
CA ARG A 328 11.23 6.64 -9.72
C ARG A 328 11.51 8.05 -9.17
N PRO A 329 11.45 8.27 -7.85
CA PRO A 329 11.89 9.53 -7.28
C PRO A 329 13.42 9.63 -7.25
N TRP A 330 13.91 10.85 -7.07
CA TRP A 330 15.34 11.16 -6.94
C TRP A 330 15.54 12.00 -5.69
N GLY A 331 16.49 11.63 -4.83
CA GLY A 331 16.76 12.31 -3.56
C GLY A 331 16.79 11.31 -2.40
N GLU A 332 16.70 11.83 -1.18
CA GLU A 332 16.61 11.06 0.07
C GLU A 332 15.19 11.18 0.66
N ASP A 333 14.86 10.31 1.63
CA ASP A 333 13.59 10.30 2.38
C ASP A 333 12.33 10.10 1.53
N ASN A 334 12.41 9.23 0.54
CA ASN A 334 11.29 8.92 -0.35
C ASN A 334 10.43 7.79 0.23
N THR A 335 9.10 7.91 0.15
CA THR A 335 8.16 6.91 0.69
C THR A 335 7.24 6.36 -0.39
N VAL A 336 7.04 5.04 -0.40
CA VAL A 336 6.08 4.34 -1.25
C VAL A 336 5.28 3.37 -0.39
N ASP A 337 4.04 3.74 -0.08
CA ASP A 337 3.24 3.03 0.91
C ASP A 337 1.82 2.72 0.40
N HIS A 338 1.36 1.50 0.66
CA HIS A 338 0.03 1.02 0.27
C HIS A 338 -0.30 1.23 -1.22
N CYS A 339 0.67 1.15 -2.12
CA CYS A 339 0.45 1.34 -3.55
C CYS A 339 0.26 0.01 -4.30
N PHE A 340 -0.35 0.08 -5.49
CA PHE A 340 -0.38 -1.00 -6.46
C PHE A 340 0.50 -0.68 -7.67
N PHE A 341 1.30 -1.65 -8.12
CA PHE A 341 2.11 -1.51 -9.34
C PHE A 341 1.96 -2.73 -10.25
N ARG A 342 1.63 -2.50 -11.51
CA ARG A 342 1.90 -3.42 -12.63
C ARG A 342 2.82 -2.74 -13.63
N ALA A 343 4.08 -2.60 -13.23
CA ALA A 343 5.13 -2.10 -14.11
C ALA A 343 5.53 -3.19 -15.12
N CYS A 344 5.90 -2.77 -16.33
CA CYS A 344 6.51 -3.66 -17.32
C CYS A 344 7.96 -3.24 -17.58
N ASP A 345 8.60 -2.69 -16.56
CA ASP A 345 10.02 -2.43 -16.44
C ASP A 345 10.37 -2.35 -14.94
N ASP A 346 11.47 -1.70 -14.58
CA ASP A 346 11.87 -1.49 -13.19
C ASP A 346 10.79 -0.81 -12.34
N VAL A 347 10.38 -1.44 -11.23
CA VAL A 347 9.37 -0.88 -10.32
C VAL A 347 9.96 0.24 -9.46
N PHE A 348 11.08 -0.03 -8.81
CA PHE A 348 11.75 0.88 -7.88
C PHE A 348 13.23 1.01 -8.19
N TYR A 349 13.79 2.19 -7.99
CA TYR A 349 15.22 2.45 -8.06
C TYR A 349 15.77 2.65 -6.65
N ASN A 350 16.94 2.09 -6.34
CA ASN A 350 17.56 2.20 -5.01
C ASN A 350 18.03 3.63 -4.69
N LYS A 351 17.09 4.51 -4.30
CA LYS A 351 17.28 5.95 -4.11
C LYS A 351 16.63 6.42 -2.81
N GLY A 352 17.08 5.85 -1.69
CA GLY A 352 16.61 6.24 -0.36
C GLY A 352 15.11 6.00 -0.16
N LEU A 353 14.59 4.85 -0.60
CA LEU A 353 13.16 4.53 -0.53
C LEU A 353 12.81 3.80 0.76
N THR A 354 11.71 4.18 1.41
CA THR A 354 10.96 3.34 2.34
C THR A 354 9.71 2.81 1.65
N ILE A 355 9.67 1.49 1.42
CA ILE A 355 8.67 0.81 0.60
C ILE A 355 7.87 -0.15 1.49
N THR A 356 6.59 0.13 1.72
CA THR A 356 5.76 -0.62 2.67
C THR A 356 4.37 -0.95 2.15
N ASN A 357 3.87 -2.15 2.45
CA ASN A 357 2.48 -2.55 2.23
C ASN A 357 2.02 -2.46 0.77
N ASN A 358 2.93 -2.62 -0.21
CA ASN A 358 2.58 -2.51 -1.63
C ASN A 358 2.22 -3.88 -2.23
N VAL A 359 1.33 -3.85 -3.22
CA VAL A 359 0.99 -5.01 -4.06
C VAL A 359 1.56 -4.80 -5.46
N ILE A 360 2.33 -5.77 -5.97
CA ILE A 360 3.12 -5.62 -7.18
C ILE A 360 2.83 -6.78 -8.13
N TRP A 361 2.19 -6.49 -9.26
CA TRP A 361 2.02 -7.42 -10.36
C TRP A 361 3.12 -7.19 -11.40
N GLN A 362 4.31 -7.74 -11.17
CA GLN A 362 5.44 -7.49 -12.06
C GLN A 362 5.19 -8.03 -13.48
N GLY A 363 5.31 -7.16 -14.48
CA GLY A 363 5.27 -7.55 -15.89
C GLY A 363 6.53 -8.31 -16.31
N PHE A 364 6.61 -8.66 -17.60
CA PHE A 364 7.63 -9.59 -18.10
C PHE A 364 9.07 -9.05 -18.20
N ASN A 365 9.29 -7.77 -17.91
CA ASN A 365 10.57 -7.07 -18.07
C ASN A 365 10.86 -6.17 -16.87
N GLY A 366 12.12 -6.05 -16.48
CA GLY A 366 12.60 -5.20 -15.38
C GLY A 366 12.59 -5.88 -14.03
N SER A 367 13.07 -5.17 -13.01
CA SER A 367 13.19 -5.67 -11.64
C SER A 367 12.24 -5.00 -10.66
N ILE A 368 12.09 -5.59 -9.48
CA ILE A 368 11.40 -4.90 -8.38
C ILE A 368 12.29 -3.79 -7.83
N MET A 369 13.54 -4.11 -7.51
CA MET A 369 14.55 -3.17 -7.01
C MET A 369 15.75 -3.09 -7.97
N CYS A 370 15.85 -1.97 -8.68
CA CYS A 370 16.93 -1.64 -9.59
C CYS A 370 18.06 -0.92 -8.86
N LEU A 371 19.25 -1.53 -8.82
CA LEU A 371 20.47 -0.90 -8.29
C LEU A 371 21.14 0.05 -9.29
N GLY A 372 20.61 0.16 -10.51
CA GLY A 372 21.04 1.15 -11.48
C GLY A 372 21.43 0.55 -12.83
N TRP A 373 21.67 1.47 -13.74
CA TRP A 373 22.06 1.27 -15.12
C TRP A 373 23.40 1.97 -15.37
N ASP A 374 23.82 2.09 -16.61
CA ASP A 374 24.91 2.98 -17.01
C ASP A 374 24.40 4.42 -17.12
N GLY A 375 24.68 5.24 -16.09
CA GLY A 375 24.14 6.59 -16.01
C GLY A 375 24.89 7.58 -15.13
N GLY A 376 26.05 7.21 -14.58
CA GLY A 376 26.90 8.13 -13.80
C GLY A 376 26.25 8.62 -12.50
N TYR A 377 25.81 7.69 -11.64
CA TYR A 377 25.24 7.98 -10.32
C TYR A 377 25.45 6.82 -9.33
N HIS A 378 25.49 7.10 -8.03
CA HIS A 378 25.38 6.03 -7.02
C HIS A 378 23.91 5.74 -6.70
N THR A 379 23.59 4.53 -6.26
CA THR A 379 22.28 4.13 -5.74
C THR A 379 22.45 3.57 -4.34
N GLU A 380 21.61 3.98 -3.40
CA GLU A 380 21.76 3.55 -2.01
C GLU A 380 20.50 3.69 -1.15
N ASN A 381 20.51 2.93 -0.06
CA ASN A 381 19.72 3.16 1.16
C ASN A 381 18.20 2.95 1.02
N SER A 382 17.76 1.96 0.25
CA SER A 382 16.35 1.57 0.20
C SER A 382 16.00 0.41 1.13
N THR A 383 14.83 0.50 1.75
CA THR A 383 14.23 -0.53 2.59
C THR A 383 12.84 -0.90 2.08
N MET A 384 12.55 -2.20 1.98
CA MET A 384 11.26 -2.76 1.60
C MET A 384 10.77 -3.65 2.75
N THR A 385 9.58 -3.38 3.29
CA THR A 385 9.01 -4.15 4.41
C THR A 385 7.52 -4.41 4.20
N ASN A 386 7.10 -5.66 4.36
CA ASN A 386 5.70 -6.09 4.22
C ASN A 386 5.14 -5.80 2.82
N ASN A 387 5.66 -6.46 1.78
CA ASN A 387 5.21 -6.23 0.41
C ASN A 387 4.87 -7.54 -0.29
N TYR A 388 4.02 -7.45 -1.30
CA TYR A 388 3.41 -8.60 -1.95
C TYR A 388 3.64 -8.51 -3.46
N ILE A 389 4.27 -9.53 -4.04
CA ILE A 389 4.41 -9.67 -5.48
C ILE A 389 3.40 -10.73 -5.93
N ILE A 390 2.49 -10.39 -6.82
CA ILE A 390 1.44 -11.29 -7.28
C ILE A 390 1.61 -11.57 -8.77
N TYR A 391 1.47 -12.83 -9.18
CA TYR A 391 1.51 -13.26 -10.58
C TYR A 391 2.65 -12.64 -11.43
N PRO A 392 3.90 -12.63 -10.95
CA PRO A 392 5.02 -12.10 -11.73
C PRO A 392 5.13 -12.78 -13.10
N GLU A 393 5.27 -11.98 -14.16
CA GLU A 393 5.19 -12.43 -15.55
C GLU A 393 6.57 -12.65 -16.19
N TRP A 394 7.65 -12.73 -15.40
CA TRP A 394 8.99 -12.94 -15.95
C TRP A 394 9.11 -14.27 -16.71
N ARG A 395 9.84 -14.22 -17.83
CA ARG A 395 10.07 -15.38 -18.72
C ARG A 395 11.50 -15.86 -18.75
N ASN A 396 12.43 -14.94 -18.52
CA ASN A 396 13.85 -15.18 -18.48
C ASN A 396 14.47 -14.30 -17.39
N ILE A 397 15.70 -14.62 -16.99
CA ILE A 397 16.48 -13.73 -16.12
C ILE A 397 16.90 -12.44 -16.84
N GLY A 398 16.95 -12.48 -18.19
CA GLY A 398 17.37 -11.35 -19.01
C GLY A 398 18.71 -10.78 -18.56
N ASN A 399 18.93 -9.50 -18.83
CA ASN A 399 20.02 -8.75 -18.20
C ASN A 399 19.56 -7.98 -16.95
N ASN A 400 18.26 -7.95 -16.64
CA ASN A 400 17.72 -7.05 -15.63
C ASN A 400 16.45 -7.55 -14.93
N ASN A 401 16.10 -8.85 -15.04
CA ASN A 401 14.95 -9.39 -14.33
C ASN A 401 15.38 -10.03 -13.00
N GLY A 402 14.52 -9.90 -11.98
CA GLY A 402 14.74 -10.43 -10.63
C GLY A 402 14.14 -9.51 -9.56
N ILE A 403 14.13 -9.98 -8.31
CA ILE A 403 13.69 -9.12 -7.19
C ILE A 403 14.66 -7.96 -7.00
N VAL A 404 15.97 -8.25 -6.94
CA VAL A 404 17.02 -7.21 -6.96
C VAL A 404 17.93 -7.43 -8.17
N MET A 405 18.24 -6.38 -8.93
CA MET A 405 19.16 -6.49 -10.05
C MET A 405 20.15 -5.32 -10.13
N SER A 406 21.24 -5.52 -10.88
CA SER A 406 22.13 -4.44 -11.30
C SER A 406 22.50 -4.52 -12.77
N GLN A 407 22.56 -3.36 -13.43
CA GLN A 407 23.19 -3.12 -14.74
C GLN A 407 24.20 -1.97 -14.63
N ILE A 408 24.88 -1.94 -13.50
CA ILE A 408 25.66 -0.81 -13.02
C ILE A 408 27.05 -0.75 -13.67
N ASP A 409 27.56 0.46 -13.89
CA ASP A 409 28.90 0.67 -14.43
C ASP A 409 30.00 0.47 -13.38
N PHE A 410 31.25 0.32 -13.82
CA PHE A 410 32.38 -0.03 -12.95
C PHE A 410 32.77 1.08 -11.96
N ASP A 411 32.37 2.32 -12.17
CA ASP A 411 32.70 3.47 -11.32
C ASP A 411 31.50 4.01 -10.51
N MET A 412 30.44 3.18 -10.43
CA MET A 412 29.21 3.45 -9.69
C MET A 412 29.06 2.51 -8.48
N ASN A 413 28.26 2.92 -7.50
CA ASN A 413 28.00 2.12 -6.30
C ASN A 413 26.52 1.79 -6.22
N GLY A 414 26.19 0.58 -5.79
CA GLY A 414 24.82 0.16 -5.49
C GLY A 414 24.75 -0.48 -4.12
N SER A 415 24.30 0.25 -3.09
CA SER A 415 24.46 -0.21 -1.72
C SER A 415 23.22 -0.17 -0.83
N ASN A 416 23.28 -0.91 0.28
CA ASN A 416 22.33 -0.83 1.40
C ASN A 416 20.86 -1.03 0.98
N VAL A 417 20.56 -2.20 0.41
CA VAL A 417 19.18 -2.64 0.19
C VAL A 417 18.77 -3.59 1.28
N ARG A 418 17.65 -3.31 1.96
CA ARG A 418 17.07 -4.23 2.96
C ARG A 418 15.65 -4.60 2.57
N ILE A 419 15.41 -5.88 2.33
CA ILE A 419 14.09 -6.43 2.03
C ILE A 419 13.71 -7.34 3.18
N LYS A 420 12.56 -7.06 3.79
CA LYS A 420 11.99 -7.83 4.89
C LYS A 420 10.54 -8.15 4.61
N ASN A 421 10.09 -9.36 4.93
CA ASN A 421 8.68 -9.76 4.85
C ASN A 421 8.14 -9.51 3.43
N LEU A 422 8.66 -10.29 2.48
CA LEU A 422 8.25 -10.24 1.08
C LEU A 422 7.57 -11.55 0.72
N TRP A 423 6.36 -11.46 0.18
CA TRP A 423 5.63 -12.61 -0.31
C TRP A 423 5.49 -12.55 -1.82
N VAL A 424 5.65 -13.68 -2.47
CA VAL A 424 5.57 -13.82 -3.91
C VAL A 424 4.60 -14.95 -4.26
N ASP A 425 3.43 -14.57 -4.77
CA ASP A 425 2.42 -15.46 -5.32
C ASP A 425 2.75 -15.79 -6.77
N GLY A 426 3.68 -16.74 -6.95
CA GLY A 426 4.10 -17.23 -8.26
C GLY A 426 5.59 -17.54 -8.39
N ASN A 427 6.03 -17.74 -9.63
CA ASN A 427 7.41 -18.11 -9.97
C ASN A 427 8.30 -16.87 -10.09
N ILE A 428 9.59 -16.99 -9.75
CA ILE A 428 10.58 -15.94 -9.97
C ILE A 428 11.73 -16.47 -10.84
N PRO A 429 12.38 -15.62 -11.66
CA PRO A 429 13.59 -16.03 -12.38
C PRO A 429 14.81 -16.09 -11.43
N ALA A 430 14.85 -15.20 -10.43
CA ALA A 430 15.93 -15.07 -9.48
C ALA A 430 15.51 -14.20 -8.28
N LEU A 431 16.06 -14.49 -7.10
CA LEU A 431 16.09 -13.57 -5.96
C LEU A 431 16.95 -12.35 -6.32
N VAL A 432 18.14 -12.59 -6.89
CA VAL A 432 19.06 -11.54 -7.30
C VAL A 432 19.68 -11.80 -8.68
N ASN A 433 19.83 -10.75 -9.47
CA ASN A 433 20.53 -10.75 -10.75
C ASN A 433 21.57 -9.62 -10.77
N LEU A 434 22.70 -9.86 -10.11
CA LEU A 434 23.71 -8.84 -9.83
C LEU A 434 24.91 -9.06 -10.73
N HIS A 435 25.08 -8.15 -11.69
CA HIS A 435 26.25 -8.03 -12.52
C HIS A 435 26.50 -6.59 -12.98
N ASN A 436 27.69 -6.33 -13.50
CA ASN A 436 27.97 -5.07 -14.18
C ASN A 436 27.25 -5.00 -15.54
N ASN A 437 27.16 -3.80 -16.12
CA ASN A 437 26.48 -3.54 -17.39
C ASN A 437 26.86 -4.54 -18.51
N SER A 438 25.88 -5.32 -18.98
CA SER A 438 26.08 -6.34 -20.02
C SER A 438 26.63 -5.76 -21.32
N ARG A 439 26.30 -4.51 -21.68
CA ARG A 439 26.81 -3.86 -22.91
C ARG A 439 28.33 -3.71 -22.91
N LYS A 440 28.97 -3.67 -21.74
CA LYS A 440 30.43 -3.62 -21.60
C LYS A 440 31.02 -5.01 -21.52
N ILE A 441 30.44 -5.87 -20.68
CA ILE A 441 30.88 -7.26 -20.49
C ILE A 441 30.85 -8.04 -21.81
N ASP A 442 29.74 -7.96 -22.57
CA ASP A 442 29.51 -8.73 -23.79
C ASP A 442 30.51 -8.41 -24.92
N VAL A 443 31.10 -7.21 -24.90
CA VAL A 443 32.12 -6.77 -25.87
C VAL A 443 33.54 -6.85 -25.30
N GLY A 444 33.70 -7.39 -24.07
CA GLY A 444 34.98 -7.51 -23.39
C GLY A 444 35.61 -6.18 -23.01
N ASN A 445 34.79 -5.13 -22.79
CA ASN A 445 35.27 -3.83 -22.33
C ASN A 445 35.29 -3.79 -20.80
N TYR A 446 36.48 -3.91 -20.22
CA TYR A 446 36.72 -3.89 -18.78
C TYR A 446 37.55 -2.66 -18.35
N GLU A 447 37.52 -1.60 -19.17
CA GLU A 447 38.16 -0.34 -18.82
C GLU A 447 37.34 0.43 -17.79
N LEU A 448 38.02 1.00 -16.80
CA LEU A 448 37.38 1.89 -15.83
C LEU A 448 36.86 3.16 -16.54
N PRO A 449 35.57 3.50 -16.40
CA PRO A 449 35.02 4.71 -16.98
C PRO A 449 35.68 5.95 -16.38
N THR A 450 35.70 7.03 -17.16
CA THR A 450 36.34 8.31 -16.77
C THR A 450 35.34 9.46 -16.66
N ASP A 451 34.05 9.15 -16.84
CA ASP A 451 32.96 10.10 -17.02
C ASP A 451 32.10 10.29 -15.77
N PHE A 452 32.30 9.52 -14.70
CA PHE A 452 31.65 9.76 -13.41
C PHE A 452 32.63 9.92 -12.24
N THR A 453 33.08 8.84 -11.59
CA THR A 453 34.03 8.96 -10.46
C THR A 453 35.47 8.64 -10.86
N ASN A 454 35.66 7.84 -11.91
CA ASN A 454 36.97 7.29 -12.26
C ASN A 454 37.64 6.52 -11.09
N GLU A 455 36.82 5.98 -10.19
CA GLU A 455 37.22 5.11 -9.09
C GLU A 455 36.35 3.85 -9.14
N VAL A 456 36.93 2.68 -8.87
CA VAL A 456 36.16 1.42 -8.91
C VAL A 456 35.10 1.42 -7.81
N GLY A 457 33.86 1.21 -8.20
CA GLY A 457 32.74 1.09 -7.28
C GLY A 457 32.49 -0.36 -6.82
N SER A 458 31.32 -0.58 -6.23
CA SER A 458 30.88 -1.92 -5.78
C SER A 458 29.37 -2.00 -5.57
N VAL A 459 28.85 -3.23 -5.57
CA VAL A 459 27.56 -3.52 -4.93
C VAL A 459 27.82 -4.04 -3.52
N ASP A 460 27.18 -3.44 -2.52
CA ASP A 460 27.48 -3.70 -1.10
C ASP A 460 26.22 -3.66 -0.22
N GLY A 461 26.02 -4.67 0.63
CA GLY A 461 25.03 -4.59 1.71
C GLY A 461 23.61 -4.83 1.22
N ILE A 462 23.37 -5.98 0.58
CA ILE A 462 22.02 -6.46 0.24
C ILE A 462 21.59 -7.45 1.30
N PHE A 463 20.48 -7.18 1.98
CA PHE A 463 19.94 -8.02 3.04
C PHE A 463 18.51 -8.42 2.71
N MET A 464 18.27 -9.72 2.55
CA MET A 464 16.96 -10.30 2.34
C MET A 464 16.62 -11.20 3.52
N GLU A 465 15.57 -10.84 4.25
CA GLU A 465 15.08 -11.57 5.42
C GLU A 465 13.59 -11.84 5.28
N ASN A 466 13.14 -13.05 5.60
CA ASN A 466 11.73 -13.42 5.60
C ASN A 466 11.09 -13.25 4.21
N ILE A 467 11.61 -14.04 3.25
CA ILE A 467 11.16 -14.00 1.86
C ILE A 467 10.45 -15.32 1.56
N TYR A 468 9.23 -15.23 1.05
CA TYR A 468 8.39 -16.38 0.74
C TYR A 468 7.99 -16.36 -0.72
N VAL A 469 8.38 -17.39 -1.46
CA VAL A 469 8.00 -17.58 -2.86
C VAL A 469 7.17 -18.85 -2.94
N SER A 470 5.88 -18.72 -3.23
CA SER A 470 4.97 -19.87 -3.31
C SER A 470 5.22 -20.72 -4.56
N GLY A 471 5.75 -20.12 -5.62
CA GLY A 471 6.22 -20.82 -6.81
C GLY A 471 7.70 -21.19 -6.76
N GLN A 472 8.25 -21.45 -7.94
CA GLN A 472 9.61 -21.94 -8.13
C GLN A 472 10.56 -20.86 -8.65
N GLN A 473 11.86 -21.07 -8.47
CA GLN A 473 12.89 -20.27 -9.13
C GLN A 473 13.18 -20.84 -10.53
N VAL A 474 12.47 -20.33 -11.53
CA VAL A 474 12.48 -20.87 -12.90
C VAL A 474 12.46 -19.76 -13.95
N ILE A 475 13.01 -20.10 -15.11
CA ILE A 475 12.74 -19.43 -16.38
C ILE A 475 11.87 -20.35 -17.23
N PHE A 476 11.39 -19.86 -18.37
CA PHE A 476 10.56 -20.63 -19.27
C PHE A 476 11.23 -20.79 -20.63
N ASP A 477 11.37 -22.05 -21.08
CA ASP A 477 11.70 -22.39 -22.45
C ASP A 477 10.46 -22.92 -23.18
N GLY A 478 10.08 -22.23 -24.25
CA GLY A 478 8.77 -22.43 -24.86
C GLY A 478 8.62 -21.69 -26.18
N ASN A 479 7.60 -22.06 -26.96
CA ASN A 479 7.25 -21.36 -28.18
C ASN A 479 5.81 -20.84 -28.08
N GLY A 480 5.65 -19.52 -28.15
CA GLY A 480 4.35 -18.86 -28.03
C GLY A 480 3.71 -19.16 -26.67
N TYR A 481 2.49 -19.72 -26.67
CA TYR A 481 1.72 -19.95 -25.45
C TYR A 481 2.09 -21.24 -24.69
N GLN A 482 2.96 -22.08 -25.26
CA GLN A 482 3.43 -23.30 -24.61
C GLN A 482 4.79 -23.03 -23.97
N GLN A 483 4.81 -22.99 -22.65
CA GLN A 483 5.94 -22.64 -21.79
C GLN A 483 6.29 -23.83 -20.90
N THR A 484 7.57 -24.20 -20.89
CA THR A 484 8.10 -25.26 -20.02
C THR A 484 9.00 -24.62 -18.97
N PRO A 485 8.75 -24.83 -17.67
CA PRO A 485 9.61 -24.29 -16.64
C PRO A 485 10.96 -25.00 -16.64
N ARG A 486 12.02 -24.22 -16.47
CA ARG A 486 13.40 -24.68 -16.32
C ARG A 486 14.01 -24.00 -15.11
N ALA A 487 14.60 -24.79 -14.22
CA ALA A 487 15.32 -24.28 -13.06
C ALA A 487 16.33 -23.20 -13.45
N MET A 488 16.31 -22.11 -12.70
CA MET A 488 17.23 -20.99 -12.87
C MET A 488 17.93 -20.69 -11.54
N LYS A 489 19.12 -20.12 -11.62
CA LYS A 489 19.89 -19.66 -10.46
C LYS A 489 19.93 -18.14 -10.44
N SER A 490 19.89 -17.57 -9.24
CA SER A 490 20.27 -16.18 -9.01
C SER A 490 21.73 -15.97 -9.43
N LEU A 491 22.05 -14.81 -9.99
CA LEU A 491 23.41 -14.47 -10.45
C LEU A 491 24.04 -13.43 -9.51
N ILE A 492 25.27 -13.70 -9.07
CA ILE A 492 26.09 -12.76 -8.30
C ILE A 492 27.52 -12.79 -8.85
N GLU A 493 27.86 -11.82 -9.69
CA GLU A 493 29.13 -11.75 -10.40
C GLU A 493 29.59 -10.30 -10.54
N GLY A 494 30.82 -10.01 -10.10
CA GLY A 494 31.46 -8.72 -10.29
C GLY A 494 32.27 -8.68 -11.60
N SER A 495 33.36 -7.93 -11.62
CA SER A 495 34.25 -7.87 -12.79
C SER A 495 35.69 -7.55 -12.42
N LYS A 496 36.64 -8.22 -13.08
CA LYS A 496 38.06 -7.85 -13.05
C LYS A 496 38.34 -6.86 -14.17
N LEU A 497 38.83 -5.68 -13.81
CA LEU A 497 39.09 -4.60 -14.75
C LEU A 497 40.45 -4.75 -15.44
N SER A 498 40.61 -4.12 -16.60
CA SER A 498 41.86 -4.12 -17.39
C SER A 498 43.06 -3.58 -16.60
N ASN A 499 42.81 -2.68 -15.65
CA ASN A 499 43.83 -2.09 -14.79
C ASN A 499 44.23 -3.02 -13.61
N GLY A 500 43.58 -4.18 -13.46
CA GLY A 500 43.82 -5.16 -12.41
C GLY A 500 42.94 -4.99 -11.16
N ASP A 501 42.14 -3.94 -11.08
CA ASP A 501 41.18 -3.76 -9.99
C ASP A 501 39.99 -4.71 -10.13
N VAL A 502 39.22 -4.86 -9.06
CA VAL A 502 38.03 -5.72 -9.01
C VAL A 502 36.83 -4.91 -8.57
N TYR A 503 35.78 -4.91 -9.39
CA TYR A 503 34.45 -4.47 -9.00
C TYR A 503 33.79 -5.58 -8.19
N TRP A 504 33.60 -5.33 -6.89
CA TRP A 504 33.11 -6.35 -5.96
C TRP A 504 31.59 -6.36 -5.85
N MET A 505 31.01 -7.57 -5.81
CA MET A 505 29.69 -7.80 -5.23
C MET A 505 29.86 -8.38 -3.82
N LYS A 506 29.47 -7.66 -2.78
CA LYS A 506 29.84 -8.04 -1.41
C LYS A 506 28.77 -7.79 -0.35
N ASN A 507 28.92 -8.49 0.78
CA ASN A 507 28.05 -8.39 1.94
C ASN A 507 26.57 -8.60 1.57
N ILE A 508 26.29 -9.76 0.99
CA ILE A 508 24.94 -10.15 0.55
C ILE A 508 24.45 -11.27 1.47
N THR A 509 23.28 -11.08 2.05
CA THR A 509 22.74 -11.96 3.07
C THR A 509 21.33 -12.41 2.72
N PHE A 510 21.12 -13.72 2.81
CA PHE A 510 19.81 -14.37 2.72
C PHE A 510 19.53 -15.07 4.06
N LYS A 511 18.42 -14.71 4.70
CA LYS A 511 17.96 -15.32 5.96
C LYS A 511 16.46 -15.60 5.87
N ASN A 512 16.01 -16.76 6.33
CA ASN A 512 14.59 -17.13 6.30
C ASN A 512 13.98 -16.97 4.90
N VAL A 513 14.62 -17.58 3.89
CA VAL A 513 14.16 -17.54 2.50
C VAL A 513 13.57 -18.90 2.14
N PHE A 514 12.31 -18.88 1.67
CA PHE A 514 11.56 -20.05 1.25
C PHE A 514 11.20 -19.92 -0.24
N ILE A 515 11.45 -20.98 -0.99
CA ILE A 515 11.01 -21.12 -2.38
C ILE A 515 10.32 -22.47 -2.53
N ASP A 516 9.08 -22.48 -3.01
CA ASP A 516 8.26 -23.70 -3.14
C ASP A 516 8.19 -24.48 -1.80
N ASN A 517 7.92 -23.75 -0.71
CA ASN A 517 7.95 -24.23 0.68
C ASN A 517 9.28 -24.83 1.17
N GLN A 518 10.35 -24.75 0.38
CA GLN A 518 11.68 -25.21 0.77
C GLN A 518 12.49 -24.05 1.36
N CYS A 519 12.93 -24.21 2.61
CA CYS A 519 13.92 -23.34 3.20
C CYS A 519 15.27 -23.46 2.48
N ILE A 520 15.83 -22.34 2.02
CA ILE A 520 17.17 -22.29 1.44
C ILE A 520 18.22 -22.24 2.54
N LYS A 521 19.16 -23.19 2.52
CA LYS A 521 20.30 -23.28 3.45
C LYS A 521 21.62 -23.15 2.71
N GLU A 522 22.73 -22.96 3.44
CA GLU A 522 24.07 -22.92 2.84
C GLU A 522 24.40 -24.19 2.03
N GLU A 523 23.88 -25.36 2.43
CA GLU A 523 24.03 -26.61 1.68
C GLU A 523 23.30 -26.61 0.31
N ASP A 524 22.29 -25.76 0.15
CA ASP A 524 21.52 -25.60 -1.09
C ASP A 524 22.07 -24.49 -1.99
N LYS A 525 23.15 -23.81 -1.60
CA LYS A 525 23.71 -22.64 -2.30
C LYS A 525 23.89 -22.87 -3.80
N GLU A 526 24.49 -24.00 -4.17
CA GLU A 526 24.72 -24.38 -5.56
C GLU A 526 23.45 -24.77 -6.32
N THR A 527 22.32 -24.95 -5.66
CA THR A 527 21.02 -25.18 -6.31
C THR A 527 20.39 -23.86 -6.74
N TYR A 528 20.50 -22.83 -5.91
CA TYR A 528 19.78 -21.57 -6.09
C TYR A 528 20.63 -20.41 -6.61
N PHE A 529 21.95 -20.48 -6.52
CA PHE A 529 22.85 -19.37 -6.85
C PHE A 529 23.99 -19.80 -7.78
N ASN A 530 24.37 -18.89 -8.67
CA ASN A 530 25.63 -18.87 -9.40
C ASN A 530 26.46 -17.70 -8.87
N ILE A 531 27.54 -18.00 -8.16
CA ILE A 531 28.36 -17.01 -7.45
C ILE A 531 29.78 -17.12 -7.99
N ASP A 532 30.33 -15.99 -8.46
CA ASP A 532 31.73 -15.94 -8.87
C ASP A 532 32.64 -15.70 -7.66
N ASP A 533 33.33 -16.73 -7.19
CA ASP A 533 34.26 -16.66 -6.06
C ASP A 533 35.41 -15.66 -6.27
N GLU A 534 35.74 -15.30 -7.52
CA GLU A 534 36.85 -14.39 -7.82
C GLU A 534 36.49 -12.90 -7.66
N THR A 535 35.20 -12.57 -7.72
CA THR A 535 34.70 -11.18 -7.71
C THR A 535 33.60 -10.94 -6.67
N THR A 536 33.37 -11.90 -5.78
CA THR A 536 32.40 -11.79 -4.69
C THR A 536 33.04 -11.94 -3.32
N GLN A 537 32.44 -11.32 -2.29
CA GLN A 537 32.90 -11.42 -0.90
C GLN A 537 31.72 -11.47 0.07
N ASN A 538 31.79 -12.32 1.09
CA ASN A 538 30.81 -12.37 2.18
C ASN A 538 29.35 -12.55 1.69
N ILE A 539 29.14 -13.61 0.89
CA ILE A 539 27.80 -14.06 0.49
C ILE A 539 27.34 -15.12 1.50
N GLN A 540 26.27 -14.83 2.24
CA GLN A 540 25.85 -15.62 3.40
C GLN A 540 24.41 -16.12 3.25
N ILE A 541 24.20 -17.42 3.43
CA ILE A 541 22.88 -18.05 3.50
C ILE A 541 22.70 -18.65 4.90
N PHE A 542 21.89 -18.01 5.74
CA PHE A 542 21.75 -18.38 7.14
C PHE A 542 20.79 -19.56 7.39
N GLY A 543 20.11 -20.07 6.37
CA GLY A 543 19.02 -21.03 6.57
C GLY A 543 17.78 -20.33 7.13
N CYS A 544 16.91 -21.13 7.74
CA CYS A 544 15.67 -20.65 8.34
C CYS A 544 15.59 -21.07 9.80
N ASP A 545 15.16 -20.13 10.63
CA ASP A 545 14.93 -20.38 12.04
C ASP A 545 13.75 -21.38 12.20
N PRO A 546 13.83 -22.37 13.11
CA PRO A 546 12.76 -23.37 13.30
C PRO A 546 11.38 -22.77 13.60
N GLY A 547 11.33 -21.60 14.26
CA GLY A 547 10.10 -20.85 14.50
C GLY A 547 9.49 -20.16 13.28
N PHE A 548 10.27 -20.03 12.19
CA PHE A 548 9.87 -19.34 10.96
C PHE A 548 9.35 -20.32 9.89
N ALA A 549 9.82 -21.56 9.93
CA ALA A 549 9.38 -22.66 9.07
C ALA A 549 7.92 -23.08 9.30
N CYS A 550 7.28 -22.60 10.37
CA CYS A 550 5.88 -22.88 10.69
C CYS A 550 4.88 -21.98 9.97
N GLY A 551 5.35 -21.04 9.14
CA GLY A 551 4.50 -20.01 8.53
C GLY A 551 3.90 -19.15 9.63
N LEU A 552 4.57 -18.06 10.02
CA LEU A 552 4.06 -17.13 11.04
C LEU A 552 2.65 -16.58 10.71
N GLU A 553 2.16 -16.78 9.48
CA GLU A 553 0.78 -16.51 9.05
C GLU A 553 -0.28 -17.50 9.56
N GLN A 554 0.12 -18.65 10.13
CA GLN A 554 -0.80 -19.48 10.90
C GLN A 554 -1.01 -18.95 12.32
N VAL A 555 -0.29 -17.90 12.75
CA VAL A 555 -0.36 -17.31 14.10
C VAL A 555 -0.90 -15.87 14.05
N LYS A 556 -2.22 -15.71 13.96
CA LYS A 556 -2.94 -14.44 14.07
C LYS A 556 -3.28 -14.16 15.54
N PHE A 557 -2.98 -12.95 15.99
CA PHE A 557 -3.35 -12.43 17.31
C PHE A 557 -4.73 -11.77 17.26
N TYR A 558 -5.60 -12.23 18.15
CA TYR A 558 -6.95 -11.73 18.28
C TYR A 558 -7.16 -11.11 19.65
N TYR A 559 -7.98 -10.07 19.65
CA TYR A 559 -8.52 -9.49 20.87
C TYR A 559 -10.02 -9.27 20.77
N ASN A 560 -10.66 -9.15 21.92
CA ASN A 560 -12.07 -8.85 22.05
C ASN A 560 -12.29 -7.96 23.27
N VAL A 561 -12.89 -6.77 23.04
CA VAL A 561 -13.18 -5.81 24.09
C VAL A 561 -14.66 -5.91 24.46
N ASN A 562 -14.97 -6.23 25.71
CA ASN A 562 -16.34 -6.30 26.22
C ASN A 562 -17.29 -7.18 25.39
N ASN A 563 -16.78 -8.26 24.79
CA ASN A 563 -17.52 -9.15 23.88
C ASN A 563 -18.01 -8.48 22.58
N SER A 564 -17.28 -7.50 22.06
CA SER A 564 -17.53 -6.85 20.76
C SER A 564 -17.32 -7.75 19.54
N GLY A 565 -16.69 -8.92 19.73
CA GLY A 565 -16.25 -9.79 18.63
C GLY A 565 -14.73 -9.77 18.48
N ALA A 566 -14.21 -10.75 17.75
CA ALA A 566 -12.77 -10.90 17.51
C ALA A 566 -12.26 -9.80 16.57
N GLN A 567 -11.12 -9.21 16.92
CA GLN A 567 -10.43 -8.16 16.17
C GLN A 567 -8.94 -8.47 16.13
N VAL A 568 -8.22 -7.98 15.12
CA VAL A 568 -6.76 -8.17 14.97
C VAL A 568 -6.08 -6.80 14.96
N ALA A 569 -5.13 -6.57 15.88
CA ALA A 569 -4.33 -5.35 15.90
C ALA A 569 -3.05 -5.52 16.75
N ASP A 570 -1.97 -4.83 16.34
CA ASP A 570 -0.72 -4.74 17.12
C ASP A 570 -0.81 -3.67 18.24
N VAL A 571 -1.83 -2.80 18.18
CA VAL A 571 -2.12 -1.78 19.19
C VAL A 571 -3.60 -1.84 19.57
N ILE A 572 -3.88 -2.16 20.82
CA ILE A 572 -5.22 -2.25 21.40
C ILE A 572 -5.50 -0.98 22.19
N ASN A 573 -6.56 -0.26 21.82
CA ASN A 573 -7.02 0.91 22.57
C ASN A 573 -8.27 0.55 23.37
N VAL A 574 -8.16 0.61 24.70
CA VAL A 574 -9.24 0.29 25.65
C VAL A 574 -9.43 1.45 26.63
N ASN A 575 -10.56 1.45 27.32
CA ASN A 575 -10.86 2.40 28.39
C ASN A 575 -10.74 1.75 29.76
N GLU A 576 -10.53 2.57 30.78
CA GLU A 576 -10.58 2.12 32.17
C GLU A 576 -11.93 1.42 32.47
N GLY A 577 -11.87 0.21 33.04
CA GLY A 577 -13.02 -0.63 33.35
C GLY A 577 -13.42 -1.64 32.25
N ASP A 578 -12.82 -1.57 31.05
CA ASP A 578 -13.08 -2.55 29.99
C ASP A 578 -12.58 -3.96 30.38
N ASN A 579 -13.20 -4.99 29.80
CA ASN A 579 -12.70 -6.36 29.87
C ASN A 579 -12.14 -6.76 28.50
N LEU A 580 -10.97 -7.36 28.49
CA LEU A 580 -10.24 -7.75 27.29
C LEU A 580 -9.96 -9.24 27.30
N GLN A 581 -10.26 -9.91 26.20
CA GLN A 581 -9.84 -11.28 25.93
C GLN A 581 -8.82 -11.26 24.80
N LEU A 582 -7.76 -12.04 24.93
CA LEU A 582 -6.62 -12.08 24.01
C LEU A 582 -6.29 -13.53 23.66
N TRP A 583 -6.13 -13.87 22.39
CA TRP A 583 -5.77 -15.24 21.98
C TRP A 583 -5.03 -15.29 20.65
N LEU A 584 -4.48 -16.46 20.31
CA LEU A 584 -3.90 -16.76 19.01
C LEU A 584 -4.76 -17.85 18.32
N ASN A 585 -4.83 -17.91 17.00
CA ASN A 585 -5.54 -18.97 16.22
C ASN A 585 -4.83 -20.33 16.20
N GLY A 586 -3.79 -20.57 17.00
CA GLY A 586 -3.10 -21.85 17.05
C GLY A 586 -3.84 -22.89 17.89
N ASP A 587 -4.42 -23.90 17.26
CA ASP A 587 -4.90 -25.08 17.98
C ASP A 587 -3.70 -25.84 18.59
N ALA A 588 -3.81 -26.27 19.85
CA ALA A 588 -2.84 -27.14 20.55
C ALA A 588 -1.44 -26.55 20.85
N TRP A 589 -1.31 -25.24 21.07
CA TRP A 589 -0.05 -24.63 21.51
C TRP A 589 -0.01 -24.35 23.02
N ASN A 590 1.21 -24.29 23.55
CA ASN A 590 1.49 -23.79 24.89
C ASN A 590 1.82 -22.30 24.80
N TYR A 591 1.12 -21.48 25.59
CA TYR A 591 1.27 -20.03 25.61
C TYR A 591 1.82 -19.53 26.94
N GLU A 592 2.71 -18.54 26.88
CA GLU A 592 3.22 -17.78 28.02
C GLU A 592 3.04 -16.28 27.76
N TRP A 593 2.24 -15.62 28.59
CA TRP A 593 1.89 -14.20 28.43
C TRP A 593 2.60 -13.34 29.48
N SER A 594 3.18 -12.21 29.08
CA SER A 594 3.82 -11.25 29.98
C SER A 594 3.66 -9.80 29.50
N ASN A 595 3.91 -8.84 30.39
CA ASN A 595 4.04 -7.41 30.03
C ASN A 595 5.38 -6.81 30.50
N GLY A 596 6.42 -7.64 30.54
CA GLY A 596 7.75 -7.30 31.06
C GLY A 596 7.83 -7.11 32.59
N THR A 597 6.73 -6.77 33.27
CA THR A 597 6.68 -6.60 34.73
C THR A 597 5.98 -7.78 35.42
N ASN A 598 4.88 -8.25 34.83
CA ASN A 598 4.08 -9.36 35.33
C ASN A 598 4.09 -10.51 34.31
N MET A 599 4.16 -11.72 34.85
CA MET A 599 3.89 -12.96 34.12
C MET A 599 2.44 -13.32 34.39
N TYR A 600 1.62 -13.39 33.35
CA TYR A 600 0.19 -13.63 33.51
C TYR A 600 -0.13 -15.12 33.56
N GLN A 601 0.56 -16.00 32.81
CA GLN A 601 0.36 -17.46 32.81
C GLN A 601 1.60 -18.24 32.35
N THR A 602 1.72 -19.51 32.76
CA THR A 602 2.92 -20.35 32.51
C THR A 602 2.66 -21.71 31.82
N SER A 603 1.41 -22.07 31.46
CA SER A 603 1.10 -23.22 30.58
C SER A 603 -0.41 -23.45 30.40
N GLY A 604 -0.86 -23.69 29.16
CA GLY A 604 -2.07 -24.49 28.87
C GLY A 604 -3.40 -23.78 28.65
N PHE A 605 -3.43 -22.46 28.43
CA PHE A 605 -4.66 -21.73 28.09
C PHE A 605 -4.49 -20.93 26.79
N GLU A 606 -5.44 -21.10 25.87
CA GLU A 606 -5.49 -20.41 24.57
C GLU A 606 -5.82 -18.91 24.69
N VAL A 607 -6.53 -18.52 25.76
CA VAL A 607 -7.06 -17.15 25.94
C VAL A 607 -6.56 -16.52 27.24
N LEU A 608 -5.99 -15.32 27.17
CA LEU A 608 -5.70 -14.44 28.30
C LEU A 608 -6.87 -13.47 28.53
N GLU A 609 -7.42 -13.46 29.75
CA GLU A 609 -8.47 -12.53 30.16
C GLU A 609 -7.93 -11.44 31.10
N LEU A 610 -8.07 -10.17 30.70
CA LEU A 610 -7.79 -9.00 31.54
C LEU A 610 -9.12 -8.32 31.87
N ASN A 611 -9.54 -8.43 33.12
CA ASN A 611 -10.83 -7.88 33.59
C ASN A 611 -10.62 -6.55 34.30
N ASN A 612 -11.53 -5.60 34.06
CA ASN A 612 -11.54 -4.27 34.68
C ASN A 612 -10.18 -3.56 34.51
N ILE A 613 -9.79 -3.35 33.25
CA ILE A 613 -8.51 -2.74 32.86
C ILE A 613 -8.33 -1.37 33.54
N ASP A 614 -7.12 -1.08 34.01
CA ASP A 614 -6.72 0.22 34.54
C ASP A 614 -5.41 0.73 33.91
N LEU A 615 -5.04 1.98 34.18
CA LEU A 615 -3.83 2.62 33.63
C LEU A 615 -2.53 1.84 33.93
N SER A 616 -2.48 1.03 34.99
CA SER A 616 -1.30 0.23 35.31
C SER A 616 -1.13 -0.99 34.41
N MET A 617 -2.18 -1.34 33.66
CA MET A 617 -2.19 -2.42 32.66
C MET A 617 -1.86 -1.91 31.24
N ALA A 618 -1.56 -0.63 31.07
CA ALA A 618 -1.07 -0.10 29.80
C ALA A 618 0.39 -0.50 29.58
N GLY A 619 0.78 -0.72 28.32
CA GLY A 619 2.16 -1.02 27.95
C GLY A 619 2.28 -2.12 26.91
N GLU A 620 3.51 -2.55 26.68
CA GLU A 620 3.85 -3.64 25.77
C GLU A 620 3.61 -4.99 26.44
N TYR A 621 2.99 -5.88 25.69
CA TYR A 621 2.73 -7.27 26.05
C TYR A 621 3.45 -8.18 25.08
N THR A 622 3.92 -9.31 25.60
CA THR A 622 4.64 -10.34 24.87
C THR A 622 3.97 -11.67 25.14
N VAL A 623 3.68 -12.43 24.07
CA VAL A 623 3.28 -13.82 24.15
C VAL A 623 4.33 -14.70 23.49
N GLN A 624 4.83 -15.66 24.24
CA GLN A 624 5.64 -16.75 23.72
C GLN A 624 4.74 -17.97 23.49
N TYR A 625 4.92 -18.64 22.37
CA TYR A 625 4.14 -19.82 22.03
C TYR A 625 5.03 -20.97 21.56
N ASN A 626 4.64 -22.21 21.89
CA ASN A 626 5.33 -23.42 21.47
C ASN A 626 4.33 -24.54 21.09
N SER A 627 4.52 -25.23 19.98
CA SER A 627 3.69 -26.39 19.55
C SER A 627 4.35 -27.73 19.89
N GLU A 628 3.56 -28.82 19.84
CA GLU A 628 4.07 -30.19 19.98
C GLU A 628 4.99 -30.62 18.80
N ASP A 629 4.88 -29.95 17.66
CA ASP A 629 5.69 -30.19 16.44
C ASP A 629 6.98 -29.35 16.38
N GLU A 630 7.51 -28.93 17.54
CA GLU A 630 8.73 -28.12 17.70
C GLU A 630 8.66 -26.68 17.13
N CYS A 631 7.47 -26.15 16.81
CA CYS A 631 7.31 -24.72 16.49
C CYS A 631 7.43 -23.88 17.75
N SER A 632 8.14 -22.76 17.68
CA SER A 632 8.24 -21.78 18.77
C SER A 632 8.32 -20.36 18.23
N GLY A 633 7.73 -19.39 18.91
CA GLY A 633 7.78 -18.00 18.48
C GLY A 633 7.38 -17.01 19.57
N GLU A 634 7.49 -15.73 19.25
CA GLU A 634 7.16 -14.62 20.12
C GLU A 634 6.38 -13.57 19.33
N PHE A 635 5.31 -13.04 19.93
CA PHE A 635 4.51 -11.95 19.38
C PHE A 635 4.37 -10.83 20.42
N THR A 636 4.45 -9.57 19.98
CA THR A 636 4.38 -8.39 20.84
C THR A 636 3.31 -7.42 20.37
N PHE A 637 2.54 -6.87 21.30
CA PHE A 637 1.50 -5.86 21.04
C PHE A 637 1.44 -4.82 22.17
N THR A 638 0.80 -3.69 21.93
CA THR A 638 0.66 -2.62 22.93
C THR A 638 -0.80 -2.43 23.37
N ILE A 639 -1.03 -2.33 24.67
CA ILE A 639 -2.32 -1.89 25.23
C ILE A 639 -2.22 -0.42 25.65
N ASN A 640 -3.06 0.42 25.06
CA ASN A 640 -3.29 1.80 25.48
C ASN A 640 -4.59 1.87 26.29
N VAL A 641 -4.52 2.47 27.49
CA VAL A 641 -5.68 2.65 28.36
C VAL A 641 -6.02 4.14 28.47
N SER A 642 -7.27 4.49 28.16
CA SER A 642 -7.80 5.86 28.29
C SER A 642 -8.78 5.99 29.45
N GLU A 643 -8.66 7.06 30.24
CA GLU A 643 -9.65 7.40 31.27
C GLU A 643 -10.95 7.91 30.62
N ARG A 644 -12.10 7.41 31.07
CA ARG A 644 -13.43 7.91 30.70
C ARG A 644 -14.27 8.17 31.93
N ILE A 645 -15.18 9.15 31.83
CA ILE A 645 -16.27 9.30 32.79
C ILE A 645 -17.53 8.60 32.28
N THR A 646 -18.18 7.80 33.13
CA THR A 646 -19.42 7.11 32.77
C THR A 646 -20.65 7.90 33.23
N SER A 647 -21.83 7.59 32.67
CA SER A 647 -23.09 8.21 33.11
C SER A 647 -23.44 7.91 34.57
N ASN A 648 -22.86 6.86 35.16
CA ASN A 648 -23.03 6.51 36.58
C ASN A 648 -22.25 7.44 37.52
N ASP A 649 -21.21 8.12 37.02
CA ASP A 649 -20.40 9.07 37.78
C ASP A 649 -21.05 10.46 37.86
N LEU A 650 -22.07 10.71 37.04
CA LEU A 650 -22.93 11.90 37.08
C LEU A 650 -23.93 11.81 38.25
N LYS A 651 -23.43 11.74 39.49
CA LYS A 651 -24.28 11.87 40.68
C LYS A 651 -24.79 13.31 40.79
N THR A 652 -26.11 13.47 40.75
CA THR A 652 -26.85 14.75 40.70
C THR A 652 -26.90 15.54 42.02
N GLU A 653 -26.18 15.12 43.07
CA GLU A 653 -26.07 15.92 44.29
C GLU A 653 -24.93 16.93 44.17
N GLN A 654 -25.27 18.17 43.78
CA GLN A 654 -24.32 19.28 43.66
C GLN A 654 -23.68 19.67 45.01
N GLY A 655 -22.49 19.14 45.29
CA GLY A 655 -21.64 19.56 46.41
C GLY A 655 -20.91 20.89 46.17
N PHE A 656 -20.91 21.41 44.93
CA PHE A 656 -20.28 22.67 44.55
C PHE A 656 -21.05 23.43 43.46
N LYS A 657 -20.78 24.73 43.34
CA LYS A 657 -21.36 25.64 42.33
C LYS A 657 -20.27 26.21 41.43
N LEU A 658 -20.62 26.41 40.16
CA LEU A 658 -19.78 27.06 39.15
C LEU A 658 -20.29 28.46 38.82
N TYR A 659 -19.39 29.45 38.73
CA TYR A 659 -19.73 30.76 38.17
C TYR A 659 -18.49 31.50 37.61
N PRO A 660 -18.63 32.33 36.56
CA PRO A 660 -19.79 32.42 35.69
C PRO A 660 -19.97 31.12 34.87
N ASN A 661 -21.21 30.82 34.48
CA ASN A 661 -21.52 29.75 33.54
C ASN A 661 -22.73 30.23 32.71
N PRO A 662 -22.56 30.54 31.40
CA PRO A 662 -21.36 30.34 30.57
C PRO A 662 -20.13 31.19 30.97
N SER A 663 -18.93 30.79 30.54
CA SER A 663 -17.67 31.54 30.75
C SER A 663 -16.78 31.58 29.51
N ASP A 664 -15.96 32.63 29.38
CA ASP A 664 -14.95 32.79 28.32
C ASP A 664 -13.54 32.45 28.81
N ASP A 665 -13.19 32.87 30.03
CA ASP A 665 -11.81 32.89 30.51
C ASP A 665 -11.57 31.96 31.71
N PHE A 666 -12.43 32.02 32.72
CA PHE A 666 -12.27 31.28 33.98
C PHE A 666 -13.60 30.86 34.60
N ILE A 667 -13.59 29.75 35.34
CA ILE A 667 -14.74 29.30 36.14
C ILE A 667 -14.34 29.20 37.60
N HIS A 668 -15.11 29.87 38.47
CA HIS A 668 -14.96 29.76 39.90
C HIS A 668 -15.76 28.60 40.46
N ILE A 669 -15.18 27.92 41.43
CA ILE A 669 -15.79 26.79 42.13
C ILE A 669 -16.04 27.21 43.57
N THR A 670 -17.26 26.97 44.07
CA THR A 670 -17.61 27.15 45.49
C THR A 670 -18.22 25.88 46.04
N THR A 671 -17.51 25.24 46.98
CA THR A 671 -17.97 24.08 47.76
C THR A 671 -18.63 24.56 49.06
N LYS A 672 -19.59 23.79 49.61
CA LYS A 672 -20.27 24.17 50.87
C LYS A 672 -19.32 24.25 52.08
N ASP A 673 -18.30 23.39 52.10
CA ASP A 673 -17.39 23.24 53.25
C ASP A 673 -16.02 23.90 53.03
N GLY A 674 -15.82 24.59 51.91
CA GLY A 674 -14.53 25.16 51.53
C GLY A 674 -13.45 24.13 51.13
N ASN A 675 -13.81 22.85 51.07
CA ASN A 675 -12.93 21.78 50.59
C ASN A 675 -12.46 22.09 49.17
N LYS A 676 -11.17 21.87 48.95
CA LYS A 676 -10.51 21.92 47.66
C LYS A 676 -10.00 20.50 47.36
N GLY A 677 -10.16 20.04 46.14
CA GLY A 677 -9.80 18.69 45.72
C GLY A 677 -9.24 18.67 44.30
N ILE A 678 -9.06 17.46 43.77
CA ILE A 678 -8.68 17.24 42.37
C ILE A 678 -9.93 17.43 41.50
N ILE A 679 -9.77 18.23 40.45
CA ILE A 679 -10.80 18.64 39.51
C ILE A 679 -10.39 18.16 38.12
N HIS A 680 -11.27 17.47 37.43
CA HIS A 680 -11.10 17.04 36.05
C HIS A 680 -12.14 17.72 35.17
N ILE A 681 -11.74 18.14 33.96
CA ILE A 681 -12.64 18.64 32.92
C ILE A 681 -12.72 17.59 31.83
N PHE A 682 -13.94 17.27 31.43
CA PHE A 682 -14.27 16.36 30.34
C PHE A 682 -15.07 17.08 29.26
N ASP A 683 -14.89 16.69 28.01
CA ASP A 683 -15.73 17.16 26.91
C ASP A 683 -17.06 16.38 26.82
N THR A 684 -17.86 16.65 25.78
CA THR A 684 -19.14 15.96 25.56
C THR A 684 -19.02 14.48 25.21
N LEU A 685 -17.82 14.01 24.85
CA LEU A 685 -17.51 12.61 24.58
C LEU A 685 -17.01 11.88 25.84
N GLY A 686 -16.89 12.60 26.97
CA GLY A 686 -16.36 12.08 28.22
C GLY A 686 -14.83 11.97 28.25
N GLN A 687 -14.13 12.58 27.30
CA GLN A 687 -12.67 12.60 27.24
C GLN A 687 -12.11 13.67 28.19
N LYS A 688 -11.12 13.33 29.02
CA LYS A 688 -10.46 14.29 29.92
C LYS A 688 -9.65 15.31 29.10
N VAL A 689 -10.02 16.58 29.20
CA VAL A 689 -9.37 17.72 28.52
C VAL A 689 -8.60 18.64 29.48
N GLY A 690 -8.66 18.39 30.79
CA GLY A 690 -7.86 19.14 31.76
C GLY A 690 -7.98 18.59 33.17
N SER A 691 -6.98 18.86 34.02
CA SER A 691 -7.00 18.52 35.45
C SER A 691 -6.34 19.62 36.27
N PHE A 692 -6.90 19.89 37.45
CA PHE A 692 -6.49 20.96 38.35
C PHE A 692 -6.60 20.49 39.79
N GLU A 693 -5.62 20.81 40.62
CA GLU A 693 -5.63 20.42 42.02
C GLU A 693 -5.70 21.65 42.94
N ASN A 694 -6.60 21.62 43.92
CA ASN A 694 -6.69 22.61 44.98
C ASN A 694 -6.94 24.07 44.52
N GLN A 695 -7.61 24.25 43.38
CA GLN A 695 -7.94 25.56 42.81
C GLN A 695 -9.43 25.92 42.97
N SER A 696 -9.70 27.20 43.24
CA SER A 696 -11.07 27.76 43.30
C SER A 696 -11.43 28.59 42.06
N SER A 697 -10.51 28.69 41.10
CA SER A 697 -10.69 29.37 39.82
C SER A 697 -9.91 28.58 38.77
N ILE A 698 -10.61 28.10 37.75
CA ILE A 698 -10.07 27.23 36.72
C ILE A 698 -10.01 27.98 35.40
N PRO A 699 -8.83 28.14 34.77
CA PRO A 699 -8.73 28.74 33.46
C PRO A 699 -9.36 27.81 32.41
N VAL A 700 -10.28 28.34 31.62
CA VAL A 700 -10.97 27.60 30.54
C VAL A 700 -10.76 28.27 29.18
N ASN A 701 -9.94 29.31 29.10
CA ASN A 701 -9.62 30.06 27.89
C ASN A 701 -8.95 29.23 26.79
N GLN A 702 -8.31 28.10 27.15
CA GLN A 702 -7.68 27.18 26.20
C GLN A 702 -8.66 26.17 25.59
N LEU A 703 -9.86 26.03 26.17
CA LEU A 703 -10.89 25.14 25.66
C LEU A 703 -11.60 25.79 24.47
N LYS A 704 -11.98 24.99 23.48
CA LYS A 704 -12.82 25.44 22.36
C LYS A 704 -14.23 25.80 22.89
N PRO A 705 -14.99 26.68 22.22
CA PRO A 705 -16.41 26.89 22.54
C PRO A 705 -17.20 25.58 22.54
N GLY A 706 -17.95 25.30 23.61
CA GLY A 706 -18.64 24.02 23.76
C GLY A 706 -19.18 23.75 25.16
N LEU A 707 -19.89 22.63 25.29
CA LEU A 707 -20.34 22.09 26.58
C LEU A 707 -19.25 21.19 27.17
N TYR A 708 -18.97 21.36 28.46
CA TYR A 708 -17.99 20.57 29.19
C TYR A 708 -18.57 20.08 30.52
N PHE A 709 -17.99 19.03 31.08
CA PHE A 709 -18.28 18.52 32.41
C PHE A 709 -17.07 18.76 33.31
N LEU A 710 -17.29 19.34 34.48
CA LEU A 710 -16.28 19.52 35.51
C LEU A 710 -16.62 18.62 36.69
N CYS A 711 -15.68 17.75 37.05
CA CYS A 711 -15.82 16.76 38.10
C CYS A 711 -14.81 17.01 39.20
N MET A 712 -15.26 16.94 40.45
CA MET A 712 -14.37 16.98 41.61
C MET A 712 -14.38 15.62 42.30
N GLU A 713 -13.20 15.03 42.48
CA GLU A 713 -13.03 13.71 43.09
C GLU A 713 -13.68 13.65 44.47
N GLY A 714 -14.42 12.57 44.72
CA GLY A 714 -15.15 12.37 45.98
C GLY A 714 -16.39 13.26 46.18
N ILE A 715 -16.69 14.19 45.26
CA ILE A 715 -17.88 15.05 45.35
C ILE A 715 -18.88 14.78 44.21
N GLY A 716 -18.45 14.84 42.96
CA GLY A 716 -19.31 14.63 41.79
C GLY A 716 -19.05 15.60 40.65
N CYS A 717 -19.95 15.63 39.66
CA CYS A 717 -19.77 16.36 38.41
C CYS A 717 -20.88 17.37 38.12
N THR A 718 -20.55 18.45 37.41
CA THR A 718 -21.52 19.41 36.89
C THR A 718 -21.06 20.00 35.57
N SER A 719 -21.99 20.43 34.72
CA SER A 719 -21.67 20.93 33.39
C SER A 719 -21.48 22.46 33.35
N PHE A 720 -20.65 22.92 32.42
CA PHE A 720 -20.51 24.33 32.08
C PHE A 720 -20.39 24.55 30.58
N ILE A 721 -20.72 25.76 30.14
CA ILE A 721 -20.61 26.19 28.74
C ILE A 721 -19.40 27.12 28.62
N LYS A 722 -18.42 26.71 27.80
CA LYS A 722 -17.38 27.57 27.27
C LYS A 722 -17.94 28.30 26.05
N ARG A 723 -17.89 29.63 26.06
CA ARG A 723 -18.30 30.45 24.92
C ARG A 723 -17.19 30.63 23.90
#